data_AF-A0A8T8CPG9-F1
#
_entry.id   AF-A0A8T8CPG9-F1
#
_cell.length_a   1.000
_cell.length_b   1.000
_cell.length_c   1.000
_cell.angle_alpha   90.00
_cell.angle_beta   90.00
_cell.angle_gamma   90.00
#
_symmetry.space_group_name_H-M   'P 1'
#
loop_
_entity.id
_entity.type
_entity.pdbx_description
1 polymer ?
#
loop_
_entity_poly.entity_id
_entity_poly.type
_entity_poly.pdbx_seq_one_letter_code
_entity_poly.pdbx_strand_id
1 'polypeptide(L)'
;MRSAYGVANSLLELEPRTTQEALERAVDTVVAMPTYKEVDRTRLLRELEARNNTLVGGYSVIDDKDFSAWVAKAREQRKFAFWERYRHWMDRGKRWADGPLRQMDRLTDDILDRLRNPETTGAWDRRGLIVGDVQSGKTSNYTALICKAVDAGFPLVIVLAGVHNSLRSQTQLRLDEGFLGFDTRLSLLADEQENQRVGAGKMPSAPFLVAHSLTSSSDGGDFKAATANGTRLVPGGRDPIILVVKKRVSILKNLLAWVLSVRAVDDAATPGGKIVRDVPILVIDDEADNASANTNEYRDEDGNIDEDADPTKTNFLIRRLLTSFEKSAYVGYTATPFANVFMHHEAKHKIAGEDLFPRSFIINLPAPSNYIGPEKVFGLNRPGADGEAKGLPIICDVRDAEVIFPPRHKKELPVTDLPASLKEAMLAFILVCAARRVRGDVDVDNSMLVHVTRFTAVQEKVAALIDDHLVDIVRQLEFPGTGGSAMADLEALWTKEFEAKADDLRQRLADYDLPPVTWDQVRSQLFDAAKRIGVRRINGSAKDALDYVDHPEGMSVIAVGGDKLSRGLTLEGLSVSYFIRTSRMYDTLMQMGRWFGYRPRYADLCRLYTSPILVRWYRHIATATAELREEFDLTFDNGETPLQFGHRVRTHPDGMLITAANKMRAGTQVRAGFSGTISETVAFDFASARKNFDAFAEFLAGLPLRPGKGRQRWDEIGGTQIVSLLQRLETSRESWKANSKALADYVSNRVANGRLREWTVVLAGQGASGISRSIGPYDVTLTERAPQIHDGGARITIGRLVSPADEVSDLDKTQHDLAMTQTLAAWEKKPEPKQDRPKTASGPFIRRQRSPDRGLLLIYPLAANLPDALPLMGFAISFPFDEEAPLIDYAENSVKQLESIFE
;
A
#
# COMPACT_ATOMS: atom_id res chain seq x y z
N MET A 1 -5.18 7.78 -34.90
CA MET A 1 -5.78 7.60 -33.55
C MET A 1 -5.41 8.69 -32.54
N ARG A 2 -4.14 8.82 -32.09
CA ARG A 2 -3.75 9.81 -31.06
C ARG A 2 -4.18 11.25 -31.38
N SER A 3 -4.01 11.70 -32.63
CA SER A 3 -4.42 13.04 -33.07
C SER A 3 -5.95 13.22 -33.07
N ALA A 4 -6.69 12.24 -33.59
CA ALA A 4 -8.15 12.22 -33.60
C ALA A 4 -8.79 12.33 -32.20
N TYR A 5 -8.23 11.61 -31.22
CA TYR A 5 -8.64 11.74 -29.82
C TYR A 5 -8.44 13.16 -29.27
N GLY A 6 -7.31 13.80 -29.58
CA GLY A 6 -7.04 15.16 -29.12
C GLY A 6 -8.05 16.18 -29.66
N VAL A 7 -8.47 16.00 -30.92
CA VAL A 7 -9.51 16.84 -31.54
C VAL A 7 -10.88 16.54 -30.91
N ALA A 8 -11.24 15.27 -30.72
CA ALA A 8 -12.52 14.90 -30.11
C ALA A 8 -12.63 15.44 -28.67
N ASN A 9 -11.56 15.37 -27.88
CA ASN A 9 -11.55 15.91 -26.53
C ASN A 9 -11.63 17.45 -26.52
N SER A 10 -11.02 18.12 -27.50
CA SER A 10 -11.15 19.59 -27.64
C SER A 10 -12.59 20.00 -27.98
N LEU A 11 -13.32 19.18 -28.74
CA LEU A 11 -14.75 19.41 -29.00
C LEU A 11 -15.59 19.21 -27.74
N LEU A 12 -15.24 18.24 -26.88
CA LEU A 12 -15.94 17.98 -25.63
C LEU A 12 -15.80 19.09 -24.58
N GLU A 13 -14.75 19.91 -24.65
CA GLU A 13 -14.58 21.04 -23.74
C GLU A 13 -15.43 22.26 -24.10
N LEU A 14 -15.92 22.30 -25.33
CA LEU A 14 -16.93 23.26 -25.76
C LEU A 14 -18.32 22.88 -25.23
N GLU A 15 -18.48 21.65 -24.73
CA GLU A 15 -19.73 21.16 -24.15
C GLU A 15 -19.78 21.49 -22.65
N PRO A 16 -20.90 22.06 -22.15
CA PRO A 16 -21.02 22.45 -20.74
C PRO A 16 -21.05 21.24 -19.77
N ARG A 17 -21.36 20.04 -20.27
CA ARG A 17 -21.29 18.76 -19.54
C ARG A 17 -20.94 17.63 -20.51
N THR A 18 -20.05 16.74 -20.08
CA THR A 18 -19.71 15.51 -20.82
C THR A 18 -20.82 14.47 -20.64
N THR A 19 -21.77 14.44 -21.57
CA THR A 19 -22.83 13.41 -21.67
C THR A 19 -22.48 12.38 -22.74
N GLN A 20 -23.16 11.24 -22.77
CA GLN A 20 -22.96 10.23 -23.82
C GLN A 20 -23.25 10.79 -25.22
N GLU A 21 -24.28 11.63 -25.33
CA GLU A 21 -24.60 12.34 -26.58
C GLU A 21 -23.48 13.31 -26.99
N ALA A 22 -22.84 14.00 -26.03
CA ALA A 22 -21.71 14.88 -26.31
C ALA A 22 -20.48 14.09 -26.79
N LEU A 23 -20.22 12.93 -26.19
CA LEU A 23 -19.17 11.99 -26.60
C LEU A 23 -19.39 11.52 -28.04
N GLU A 24 -20.60 11.07 -28.36
CA GLU A 24 -20.95 10.63 -29.71
C GLU A 24 -20.82 11.77 -30.74
N ARG A 25 -21.33 12.97 -30.43
CA ARG A 25 -21.20 14.15 -31.31
C ARG A 25 -19.73 14.50 -31.59
N ALA A 26 -18.89 14.50 -30.57
CA ALA A 26 -17.47 14.81 -30.71
C ALA A 26 -16.76 13.78 -31.60
N VAL A 27 -17.07 12.49 -31.42
CA VAL A 27 -16.54 11.40 -32.24
C VAL A 27 -17.00 11.50 -33.68
N ASP A 28 -18.30 11.73 -33.91
CA ASP A 28 -18.88 11.84 -35.24
C ASP A 28 -18.27 13.02 -36.01
N THR A 29 -18.06 14.14 -35.32
CA THR A 29 -17.41 15.31 -35.89
C THR A 29 -15.98 15.00 -36.31
N VAL A 30 -15.23 14.25 -35.50
CA VAL A 30 -13.84 13.87 -35.82
C VAL A 30 -13.76 12.87 -36.96
N VAL A 31 -14.60 11.83 -36.97
CA VAL A 31 -14.60 10.81 -38.01
C VAL A 31 -15.07 11.38 -39.36
N ALA A 32 -15.89 12.44 -39.35
CA ALA A 32 -16.27 13.18 -40.55
C ALA A 32 -15.14 14.03 -41.16
N MET A 33 -14.05 14.29 -40.42
CA MET A 33 -12.92 15.06 -40.96
C MET A 33 -12.11 14.21 -41.95
N PRO A 34 -11.74 14.75 -43.14
CA PRO A 34 -10.96 13.99 -44.14
C PRO A 34 -9.66 13.40 -43.58
N THR A 35 -9.01 14.11 -42.65
CA THR A 35 -7.76 13.72 -41.98
C THR A 35 -7.90 12.48 -41.08
N TYR A 36 -9.12 12.16 -40.62
CA TYR A 36 -9.38 11.08 -39.65
C TYR A 36 -10.38 10.05 -40.16
N LYS A 37 -10.62 9.99 -41.48
CA LYS A 37 -11.62 9.11 -42.10
C LYS A 37 -11.35 7.60 -41.86
N GLU A 38 -10.10 7.22 -41.62
CA GLU A 38 -9.69 5.84 -41.30
C GLU A 38 -9.71 5.53 -39.79
N VAL A 39 -10.11 6.48 -38.95
CA VAL A 39 -10.21 6.27 -37.50
C VAL A 39 -11.46 5.48 -37.18
N ASP A 40 -11.30 4.36 -36.49
CA ASP A 40 -12.41 3.54 -36.00
C ASP A 40 -13.25 4.35 -35.00
N ARG A 41 -14.47 4.68 -35.41
CA ARG A 41 -15.48 5.42 -34.64
C ARG A 41 -15.76 4.75 -33.29
N THR A 42 -16.00 3.45 -33.29
CA THR A 42 -16.33 2.68 -32.10
C THR A 42 -15.16 2.67 -31.13
N ARG A 43 -13.94 2.53 -31.65
CA ARG A 43 -12.72 2.62 -30.84
C ARG A 43 -12.52 4.00 -30.22
N LEU A 44 -12.76 5.07 -30.98
CA LEU A 44 -12.61 6.45 -30.49
C LEU A 44 -13.64 6.77 -29.40
N LEU A 45 -14.90 6.36 -29.60
CA LEU A 45 -15.97 6.53 -28.63
C LEU A 45 -15.68 5.79 -27.32
N ARG A 46 -15.32 4.51 -27.40
CA ARG A 46 -14.97 3.72 -26.21
C ARG A 46 -13.76 4.27 -25.46
N GLU A 47 -12.76 4.79 -26.16
CA GLU A 47 -11.58 5.39 -25.52
C GLU A 47 -11.93 6.69 -24.77
N LEU A 48 -12.90 7.47 -25.28
CA LEU A 48 -13.42 8.65 -24.58
C LEU A 48 -14.34 8.26 -23.41
N GLU A 49 -15.20 7.25 -23.57
CA GLU A 49 -16.06 6.72 -22.51
C GLU A 49 -15.23 6.14 -21.36
N ALA A 50 -14.27 5.24 -21.64
CA ALA A 50 -13.46 4.58 -20.62
C ALA A 50 -12.63 5.55 -19.77
N ARG A 51 -12.17 6.66 -20.38
CA ARG A 51 -11.43 7.70 -19.65
C ARG A 51 -12.37 8.62 -18.88
N ASN A 52 -13.49 9.04 -19.46
CA ASN A 52 -14.42 9.97 -18.81
C ASN A 52 -15.34 9.31 -17.77
N ASN A 53 -15.52 7.99 -17.81
CA ASN A 53 -16.34 7.23 -16.86
C ASN A 53 -15.55 6.73 -15.63
N THR A 54 -14.36 7.29 -15.35
CA THR A 54 -13.60 6.96 -14.14
C THR A 54 -14.22 7.66 -12.93
N LEU A 55 -14.90 6.88 -12.10
CA LEU A 55 -15.48 7.33 -10.85
C LEU A 55 -14.39 7.41 -9.78
N VAL A 56 -14.20 8.60 -9.22
CA VAL A 56 -13.31 8.80 -8.07
C VAL A 56 -14.11 9.27 -6.86
N GLY A 57 -14.04 8.51 -5.77
CA GLY A 57 -14.69 8.86 -4.52
C GLY A 57 -14.09 10.11 -3.88
N GLY A 58 -14.81 10.75 -2.96
CA GLY A 58 -14.27 11.78 -2.06
C GLY A 58 -13.20 11.22 -1.12
N TYR A 59 -12.28 12.09 -0.67
CA TYR A 59 -11.21 11.74 0.27
C TYR A 59 -11.60 12.08 1.71
N SER A 60 -11.14 11.28 2.66
CA SER A 60 -11.37 11.46 4.09
C SER A 60 -10.21 12.28 4.69
N VAL A 61 -10.51 13.21 5.61
CA VAL A 61 -9.49 14.10 6.20
C VAL A 61 -9.61 14.23 7.71
N ILE A 62 -8.59 13.77 8.43
CA ILE A 62 -8.48 13.95 9.87
C ILE A 62 -7.65 15.22 10.12
N ASP A 63 -8.23 16.22 10.80
CA ASP A 63 -7.59 17.52 11.05
C ASP A 63 -7.34 17.79 12.54
N ASP A 64 -6.35 18.62 12.80
CA ASP A 64 -6.23 19.27 14.10
C ASP A 64 -7.25 20.40 14.28
N LYS A 65 -7.33 20.91 15.52
CA LYS A 65 -8.28 21.98 15.88
C LYS A 65 -7.88 23.36 15.33
N ASP A 66 -6.71 23.47 14.69
CA ASP A 66 -6.04 24.73 14.35
C ASP A 66 -6.08 25.01 12.82
N PHE A 67 -6.98 24.31 12.11
CA PHE A 67 -7.24 24.43 10.68
C PHE A 67 -7.93 25.75 10.32
N SER A 68 -7.48 26.38 9.24
CA SER A 68 -8.11 27.56 8.66
C SER A 68 -7.86 27.61 7.15
N ALA A 69 -8.94 27.71 6.37
CA ALA A 69 -8.85 27.80 4.91
C ALA A 69 -8.41 29.20 4.46
N TRP A 70 -7.49 29.27 3.49
CA TRP A 70 -6.87 30.51 3.02
C TRP A 70 -6.57 30.53 1.52
N VAL A 71 -6.47 29.38 0.86
CA VAL A 71 -6.06 29.23 -0.55
C VAL A 71 -7.03 29.90 -1.50
N ALA A 72 -8.35 29.81 -1.24
CA ALA A 72 -9.37 30.47 -2.07
C ALA A 72 -9.13 31.98 -2.14
N LYS A 73 -8.87 32.63 -1.00
CA LYS A 73 -8.54 34.06 -0.93
C LYS A 73 -7.19 34.37 -1.59
N ALA A 74 -6.20 33.49 -1.42
CA ALA A 74 -4.89 33.67 -2.07
C ALA A 74 -5.00 33.63 -3.61
N ARG A 75 -5.86 32.76 -4.17
CA ARG A 75 -6.13 32.68 -5.61
C ARG A 75 -6.80 33.92 -6.19
N GLU A 76 -7.56 34.66 -5.40
CA GLU A 76 -8.11 35.96 -5.84
C GLU A 76 -7.02 37.02 -5.97
N GLN A 77 -5.97 36.92 -5.15
CA GLN A 77 -4.91 37.93 -5.05
C GLN A 77 -3.70 37.60 -5.92
N ARG A 78 -3.51 36.33 -6.31
CA ARG A 78 -2.31 35.84 -7.00
C ARG A 78 -2.66 34.89 -8.13
N LYS A 79 -1.86 34.93 -9.19
CA LYS A 79 -1.97 33.99 -10.30
C LYS A 79 -1.23 32.70 -9.96
N PHE A 80 -1.94 31.58 -10.06
CA PHE A 80 -1.37 30.25 -9.84
C PHE A 80 -0.75 29.71 -11.15
N ALA A 81 0.31 30.36 -11.61
CA ALA A 81 0.86 30.14 -12.95
C ALA A 81 1.55 28.78 -13.10
N PHE A 82 2.26 28.31 -12.06
CA PHE A 82 2.87 26.98 -12.09
C PHE A 82 1.80 25.90 -12.14
N TRP A 83 0.74 26.04 -11.34
CA TRP A 83 -0.38 25.10 -11.34
C TRP A 83 -1.11 25.07 -12.68
N GLU A 84 -1.50 26.22 -13.24
CA GLU A 84 -2.23 26.25 -14.52
C GLU A 84 -1.41 25.64 -15.66
N ARG A 85 -0.08 25.87 -15.68
CA ARG A 85 0.83 25.24 -16.65
C ARG A 85 0.85 23.71 -16.48
N TYR A 86 0.98 23.23 -15.24
CA TYR A 86 1.01 21.80 -14.96
C TYR A 86 -0.35 21.13 -15.24
N ARG A 87 -1.46 21.75 -14.83
CA ARG A 87 -2.83 21.30 -15.11
C ARG A 87 -3.06 21.15 -16.61
N HIS A 88 -2.66 22.14 -17.40
CA HIS A 88 -2.77 22.09 -18.86
C HIS A 88 -1.96 20.95 -19.47
N TRP A 89 -0.77 20.66 -18.94
CA TRP A 89 0.03 19.52 -19.38
C TRP A 89 -0.60 18.17 -19.00
N MET A 90 -1.18 18.06 -17.81
CA MET A 90 -1.87 16.84 -17.37
C MET A 90 -3.10 16.55 -18.22
N ASP A 91 -3.88 17.58 -18.51
CA ASP A 91 -5.04 17.53 -19.39
C ASP A 91 -4.65 17.20 -20.84
N ARG A 92 -3.84 18.03 -21.49
CA ARG A 92 -3.56 17.91 -22.93
C ARG A 92 -2.42 16.95 -23.27
N GLY A 93 -1.35 17.02 -22.50
CA GLY A 93 -0.14 16.24 -22.72
C GLY A 93 -0.31 14.79 -22.28
N LYS A 94 -0.69 14.59 -21.02
CA LYS A 94 -0.90 13.25 -20.43
C LYS A 94 -2.32 12.71 -20.63
N ARG A 95 -3.27 13.52 -21.11
CA ARG A 95 -4.65 13.08 -21.44
C ARG A 95 -5.38 12.47 -20.26
N TRP A 96 -5.22 13.11 -19.10
CA TRP A 96 -5.99 12.77 -17.91
C TRP A 96 -7.46 13.07 -18.14
N ALA A 97 -8.32 12.24 -17.56
CA ALA A 97 -9.74 12.53 -17.54
C ALA A 97 -10.02 13.74 -16.64
N ASP A 98 -11.02 14.53 -17.02
CA ASP A 98 -11.34 15.79 -16.34
C ASP A 98 -11.81 15.58 -14.89
N GLY A 99 -12.50 14.46 -14.60
CA GLY A 99 -12.91 14.09 -13.24
C GLY A 99 -11.71 13.97 -12.26
N PRO A 100 -10.77 13.03 -12.49
CA PRO A 100 -9.55 12.91 -11.70
C PRO A 100 -8.72 14.20 -11.61
N LEU A 101 -8.65 14.99 -12.70
CA LEU A 101 -7.89 16.24 -12.70
C LEU A 101 -8.55 17.31 -11.80
N ARG A 102 -9.88 17.48 -11.86
CA ARG A 102 -10.63 18.38 -10.97
C ARG A 102 -10.54 17.95 -9.51
N GLN A 103 -10.54 16.65 -9.24
CA GLN A 103 -10.33 16.17 -7.89
C GLN A 103 -8.91 16.44 -7.40
N MET A 104 -7.89 16.23 -8.23
CA MET A 104 -6.50 16.59 -7.89
C MET A 104 -6.39 18.09 -7.59
N ASP A 105 -7.08 18.95 -8.35
CA ASP A 105 -7.14 20.39 -8.08
C ASP A 105 -7.71 20.65 -6.67
N ARG A 106 -8.93 20.18 -6.38
CA ARG A 106 -9.56 20.38 -5.06
C ARG A 106 -8.74 19.83 -3.90
N LEU A 107 -8.29 18.58 -4.03
CA LEU A 107 -7.48 17.90 -3.02
C LEU A 107 -6.20 18.65 -2.71
N THR A 108 -5.52 19.20 -3.72
CA THR A 108 -4.26 19.91 -3.49
C THR A 108 -4.46 21.34 -2.97
N ASP A 109 -5.62 21.96 -3.24
CA ASP A 109 -6.03 23.18 -2.51
C ASP A 109 -6.29 22.86 -1.04
N ASP A 110 -7.01 21.77 -0.74
CA ASP A 110 -7.29 21.31 0.62
C ASP A 110 -6.01 20.97 1.41
N ILE A 111 -5.04 20.30 0.77
CA ILE A 111 -3.74 20.03 1.40
C ILE A 111 -3.03 21.36 1.70
N LEU A 112 -3.01 22.29 0.75
CA LEU A 112 -2.33 23.58 0.90
C LEU A 112 -2.97 24.44 2.00
N ASP A 113 -4.30 24.42 2.14
CA ASP A 113 -5.01 25.08 3.24
C ASP A 113 -4.43 24.65 4.62
N ARG A 114 -4.06 23.37 4.75
CA ARG A 114 -3.54 22.78 5.99
C ARG A 114 -2.05 23.05 6.25
N LEU A 115 -1.32 23.58 5.27
CA LEU A 115 0.11 23.97 5.44
C LEU A 115 0.31 25.35 6.08
N ARG A 116 -0.80 26.07 6.33
CA ARG A 116 -0.85 27.47 6.80
C ARG A 116 -0.32 28.47 5.76
N ASN A 117 -0.92 29.66 5.72
CA ASN A 117 -0.51 30.71 4.79
C ASN A 117 0.94 31.16 5.09
N PRO A 118 1.87 31.14 4.12
CA PRO A 118 3.24 31.65 4.25
C PRO A 118 3.37 33.06 4.85
N GLU A 119 2.37 33.92 4.59
CA GLU A 119 2.31 35.30 5.08
C GLU A 119 1.87 35.42 6.54
N THR A 120 1.39 34.34 7.16
CA THR A 120 1.02 34.34 8.59
C THR A 120 2.22 34.76 9.44
N THR A 121 2.02 35.74 10.32
CA THR A 121 3.07 36.25 11.21
C THR A 121 3.41 35.24 12.32
N GLY A 122 4.67 35.25 12.76
CA GLY A 122 5.15 34.38 13.82
C GLY A 122 5.54 32.98 13.36
N ALA A 123 5.98 32.16 14.33
CA ALA A 123 6.44 30.80 14.09
C ALA A 123 5.29 29.82 13.93
N TRP A 124 5.44 28.86 13.03
CA TRP A 124 4.51 27.75 12.87
C TRP A 124 5.19 26.52 12.28
N ASP A 125 4.69 25.35 12.67
CA ASP A 125 5.17 24.05 12.22
C ASP A 125 3.95 23.14 11.97
N ARG A 126 3.70 22.84 10.70
CA ARG A 126 2.59 21.99 10.23
C ARG A 126 3.15 20.67 9.71
N ARG A 127 2.66 19.54 10.23
CA ARG A 127 3.10 18.19 9.84
C ARG A 127 1.92 17.32 9.47
N GLY A 128 1.84 16.92 8.20
CA GLY A 128 0.76 16.10 7.68
C GLY A 128 1.21 14.86 6.95
N LEU A 129 0.26 13.95 6.73
CA LEU A 129 0.47 12.69 6.03
C LEU A 129 -0.61 12.45 4.96
N ILE A 130 -0.18 12.16 3.74
CA ILE A 130 -1.04 11.73 2.64
C ILE A 130 -0.86 10.23 2.45
N VAL A 131 -1.93 9.49 2.69
CA VAL A 131 -2.00 8.05 2.53
C VAL A 131 -2.66 7.75 1.20
N GLY A 132 -1.97 7.03 0.31
CA GLY A 132 -2.55 6.64 -0.96
C GLY A 132 -1.92 5.37 -1.50
N ASP A 133 -2.68 4.60 -2.27
CA ASP A 133 -2.26 3.29 -2.77
C ASP A 133 -0.93 3.28 -3.54
N VAL A 134 -0.31 2.10 -3.63
CA VAL A 134 0.93 1.90 -4.40
C VAL A 134 0.67 2.21 -5.88
N GLN A 135 1.45 3.10 -6.51
CA GLN A 135 1.21 3.56 -7.89
C GLN A 135 -0.15 4.30 -8.12
N SER A 136 -0.77 4.85 -7.08
CA SER A 136 -2.03 5.61 -7.21
C SER A 136 -1.91 7.01 -7.85
N GLY A 137 -0.69 7.50 -8.10
CA GLY A 137 -0.46 8.86 -8.61
C GLY A 137 0.06 9.87 -7.57
N LYS A 138 0.60 9.39 -6.43
CA LYS A 138 1.19 10.24 -5.37
C LYS A 138 2.15 11.32 -5.90
N THR A 139 3.03 10.95 -6.84
CA THR A 139 3.96 11.92 -7.46
C THR A 139 3.24 13.04 -8.22
N SER A 140 2.19 12.71 -8.97
CA SER A 140 1.40 13.73 -9.67
C SER A 140 0.69 14.66 -8.67
N ASN A 141 0.23 14.11 -7.53
CA ASN A 141 -0.39 14.88 -6.46
C ASN A 141 0.59 15.83 -5.76
N TYR A 142 1.76 15.37 -5.32
CA TYR A 142 2.72 16.29 -4.70
C TYR A 142 3.33 17.27 -5.70
N THR A 143 3.43 16.93 -6.99
CA THR A 143 3.85 17.88 -8.02
C THR A 143 2.83 19.02 -8.17
N ALA A 144 1.53 18.69 -8.16
CA ALA A 144 0.46 19.69 -8.11
C ALA A 144 0.54 20.57 -6.85
N LEU A 145 0.72 19.95 -5.67
CA LEU A 145 0.89 20.66 -4.41
C LEU A 145 2.10 21.61 -4.44
N ILE A 146 3.25 21.17 -4.97
CA ILE A 146 4.46 21.98 -5.11
C ILE A 146 4.21 23.19 -6.01
N CYS A 147 3.55 22.99 -7.17
CA CYS A 147 3.20 24.09 -8.06
C CYS A 147 2.38 25.15 -7.32
N LYS A 148 1.32 24.72 -6.62
CA LYS A 148 0.43 25.61 -5.87
C LYS A 148 1.10 26.26 -4.66
N ALA A 149 1.95 25.54 -3.94
CA ALA A 149 2.68 26.07 -2.80
C ALA A 149 3.65 27.18 -3.24
N VAL A 150 4.38 26.97 -4.34
CA VAL A 150 5.26 28.01 -4.91
C VAL A 150 4.45 29.23 -5.35
N ASP A 151 3.34 29.04 -6.08
CA ASP A 151 2.41 30.11 -6.44
C ASP A 151 1.87 30.86 -5.21
N ALA A 152 1.66 30.15 -4.10
CA ALA A 152 1.18 30.68 -2.84
C ALA A 152 2.27 31.27 -1.93
N GLY A 153 3.54 31.26 -2.36
CA GLY A 153 4.63 31.95 -1.68
C GLY A 153 5.48 31.09 -0.75
N PHE A 154 5.60 29.79 -1.02
CA PHE A 154 6.66 28.94 -0.45
C PHE A 154 7.93 29.04 -1.31
N PRO A 155 8.96 29.82 -0.92
CA PRO A 155 10.14 30.05 -1.76
C PRO A 155 11.14 28.89 -1.78
N LEU A 156 11.05 27.94 -0.84
CA LEU A 156 11.94 26.80 -0.75
C LEU A 156 11.14 25.51 -0.62
N VAL A 157 11.37 24.60 -1.56
CA VAL A 157 10.77 23.26 -1.59
C VAL A 157 11.87 22.20 -1.56
N ILE A 158 11.76 21.26 -0.64
CA ILE A 158 12.68 20.14 -0.51
C ILE A 158 11.88 18.84 -0.63
N VAL A 159 12.25 18.01 -1.61
CA VAL A 159 11.66 16.69 -1.83
C VAL A 159 12.67 15.64 -1.37
N LEU A 160 12.33 14.94 -0.28
CA LEU A 160 13.07 13.79 0.23
C LEU A 160 12.65 12.56 -0.58
N ALA A 161 13.49 12.17 -1.52
CA ALA A 161 13.30 10.94 -2.31
C ALA A 161 13.88 9.71 -1.59
N GLY A 162 13.63 8.52 -2.14
CA GLY A 162 14.14 7.26 -1.60
C GLY A 162 15.67 7.18 -1.45
N VAL A 163 16.16 6.09 -0.85
CA VAL A 163 17.59 5.92 -0.49
C VAL A 163 18.53 5.63 -1.67
N HIS A 164 17.97 5.33 -2.85
CA HIS A 164 18.70 4.95 -4.06
C HIS A 164 18.75 6.10 -5.08
N ASN A 165 19.85 6.16 -5.85
CA ASN A 165 20.01 7.19 -6.89
C ASN A 165 18.91 7.12 -7.95
N SER A 166 18.51 5.93 -8.39
CA SER A 166 17.50 5.76 -9.44
C SER A 166 16.13 6.33 -9.05
N LEU A 167 15.69 6.11 -7.81
CA LEU A 167 14.43 6.70 -7.31
C LEU A 167 14.52 8.23 -7.30
N ARG A 168 15.63 8.79 -6.78
CA ARG A 168 15.83 10.25 -6.78
C ARG A 168 15.86 10.82 -8.20
N SER A 169 16.63 10.22 -9.11
CA SER A 169 16.70 10.63 -10.52
C SER A 169 15.31 10.59 -11.18
N GLN A 170 14.51 9.54 -10.92
CA GLN A 170 13.15 9.42 -11.44
C GLN A 170 12.21 10.50 -10.88
N THR A 171 12.24 10.75 -9.56
CA THR A 171 11.45 11.81 -8.93
C THR A 171 11.84 13.18 -9.49
N GLN A 172 13.14 13.43 -9.67
CA GLN A 172 13.62 14.66 -10.29
C GLN A 172 13.13 14.79 -11.74
N LEU A 173 13.23 13.76 -12.59
CA LEU A 173 12.68 13.81 -13.96
C LEU A 173 11.20 14.17 -13.98
N ARG A 174 10.39 13.62 -13.07
CA ARG A 174 8.96 13.94 -12.97
C ARG A 174 8.72 15.40 -12.59
N LEU A 175 9.55 15.97 -11.73
CA LEU A 175 9.50 17.38 -11.34
C LEU A 175 10.08 18.30 -12.43
N ASP A 176 11.08 17.85 -13.17
CA ASP A 176 11.63 18.52 -14.35
C ASP A 176 10.53 18.68 -15.41
N GLU A 177 9.76 17.62 -15.67
CA GLU A 177 8.62 17.65 -16.59
C GLU A 177 7.44 18.46 -16.05
N GLY A 178 7.03 18.23 -14.80
CA GLY A 178 5.78 18.76 -14.26
C GLY A 178 5.88 20.18 -13.70
N PHE A 179 6.94 20.47 -12.94
CA PHE A 179 7.10 21.73 -12.21
C PHE A 179 8.07 22.70 -12.92
N LEU A 180 9.30 22.29 -13.21
CA LEU A 180 10.32 23.17 -13.80
C LEU A 180 10.01 23.50 -15.27
N GLY A 181 9.66 22.46 -16.05
CA GLY A 181 9.42 22.56 -17.49
C GLY A 181 10.69 22.52 -18.35
N PHE A 182 11.83 22.09 -17.80
CA PHE A 182 13.11 21.96 -18.50
C PHE A 182 13.96 20.81 -17.92
N ASP A 183 14.88 20.25 -18.72
CA ASP A 183 15.73 19.13 -18.30
C ASP A 183 16.94 19.61 -17.47
N THR A 184 17.00 19.22 -16.19
CA THR A 184 18.08 19.62 -15.28
C THR A 184 19.44 18.98 -15.60
N ARG A 185 19.51 17.93 -16.44
CA ARG A 185 20.79 17.35 -16.90
C ARG A 185 21.53 18.30 -17.84
N LEU A 186 20.78 19.06 -18.63
CA LEU A 186 21.29 19.93 -19.69
C LEU A 186 21.49 21.38 -19.20
N SER A 187 20.76 21.78 -18.16
CA SER A 187 20.79 23.14 -17.61
C SER A 187 22.08 23.52 -16.89
N LEU A 188 22.94 22.57 -16.48
CA LEU A 188 24.23 22.90 -15.86
C LEU A 188 25.30 23.34 -16.87
N LEU A 189 24.99 23.34 -18.18
CA LEU A 189 26.00 23.46 -19.25
C LEU A 189 25.86 24.65 -20.22
N ALA A 190 24.78 25.45 -20.28
CA ALA A 190 24.73 26.66 -21.12
C ALA A 190 23.51 27.58 -20.90
N ASP A 191 23.70 28.88 -21.20
CA ASP A 191 22.77 30.04 -21.13
C ASP A 191 21.53 30.00 -22.06
N GLU A 192 21.27 28.89 -22.78
CA GLU A 192 20.14 28.78 -23.72
C GLU A 192 19.05 27.84 -23.19
N GLN A 193 18.23 28.31 -22.25
CA GLN A 193 17.11 27.56 -21.66
C GLN A 193 15.95 27.29 -22.65
N GLU A 194 15.88 28.00 -23.78
CA GLU A 194 14.74 27.90 -24.71
C GLU A 194 14.70 26.56 -25.48
N ASN A 195 15.86 25.99 -25.81
CA ASN A 195 15.98 24.69 -26.49
C ASN A 195 15.90 23.48 -25.53
N GLN A 196 15.66 23.70 -24.24
CA GLN A 196 15.71 22.66 -23.19
C GLN A 196 14.33 22.34 -22.56
N ARG A 197 13.25 22.89 -23.13
CA ARG A 197 11.88 22.73 -22.60
C ARG A 197 11.40 21.27 -22.70
N VAL A 198 10.91 20.74 -21.58
CA VAL A 198 10.31 19.39 -21.48
C VAL A 198 8.97 19.45 -20.75
N GLY A 199 8.20 18.37 -20.81
CA GLY A 199 6.93 18.23 -20.10
C GLY A 199 6.01 19.45 -20.26
N ALA A 200 5.60 20.03 -19.13
CA ALA A 200 4.70 21.18 -19.07
C ALA A 200 5.30 22.46 -19.68
N GLY A 201 6.62 22.61 -19.71
CA GLY A 201 7.29 23.75 -20.34
C GLY A 201 7.31 23.69 -21.87
N LYS A 202 7.18 22.49 -22.45
CA LYS A 202 7.13 22.25 -23.90
C LYS A 202 5.74 22.46 -24.51
N MET A 203 4.72 22.63 -23.68
CA MET A 203 3.34 22.80 -24.16
C MET A 203 3.20 24.05 -25.04
N PRO A 204 2.38 24.01 -26.11
CA PRO A 204 2.12 25.18 -26.95
C PRO A 204 1.63 26.35 -26.09
N SER A 205 2.20 27.54 -26.32
CA SER A 205 1.87 28.78 -25.58
C SER A 205 2.15 28.74 -24.06
N ALA A 206 2.90 27.75 -23.56
CA ALA A 206 3.21 27.66 -22.14
C ALA A 206 4.16 28.79 -21.69
N PRO A 207 3.83 29.51 -20.58
CA PRO A 207 4.69 30.55 -20.06
C PRO A 207 6.02 29.97 -19.56
N PHE A 208 7.09 30.71 -19.80
CA PHE A 208 8.36 30.44 -19.16
C PHE A 208 8.30 30.93 -17.71
N LEU A 209 8.38 30.01 -16.77
CA LEU A 209 8.33 30.29 -15.33
C LEU A 209 9.70 30.02 -14.73
N VAL A 210 10.24 31.00 -14.01
CA VAL A 210 11.59 30.93 -13.43
C VAL A 210 11.53 30.19 -12.09
N ALA A 211 12.25 29.08 -12.00
CA ALA A 211 12.50 28.33 -10.78
C ALA A 211 13.88 27.67 -10.89
N HIS A 212 14.60 27.57 -9.78
CA HIS A 212 15.97 27.03 -9.77
C HIS A 212 16.00 25.66 -9.12
N SER A 213 16.85 24.77 -9.63
CA SER A 213 17.17 23.51 -8.97
C SER A 213 18.65 23.38 -8.67
N LEU A 214 18.98 22.95 -7.45
CA LEU A 214 20.35 22.67 -7.01
C LEU A 214 20.70 21.17 -7.15
N THR A 215 19.80 20.40 -7.73
CA THR A 215 19.93 18.97 -8.01
C THR A 215 19.62 18.73 -9.49
N SER A 216 20.06 17.59 -10.03
CA SER A 216 19.73 17.20 -11.41
C SER A 216 19.29 15.75 -11.50
N SER A 217 18.57 15.45 -12.58
CA SER A 217 18.07 14.10 -12.87
C SER A 217 19.16 13.11 -13.30
N SER A 218 20.42 13.56 -13.35
CA SER A 218 21.57 12.67 -13.52
C SER A 218 21.78 11.79 -12.27
N ASP A 219 22.30 10.57 -12.44
CA ASP A 219 22.53 9.64 -11.33
C ASP A 219 23.47 10.20 -10.23
N GLY A 220 24.41 11.06 -10.62
CA GLY A 220 25.33 11.79 -9.74
C GLY A 220 24.88 13.21 -9.36
N GLY A 221 23.65 13.60 -9.73
CA GLY A 221 23.07 14.94 -9.60
C GLY A 221 22.48 15.28 -8.24
N ASP A 222 22.80 14.51 -7.19
CA ASP A 222 22.35 14.81 -5.83
C ASP A 222 23.00 16.08 -5.27
N PHE A 223 22.46 16.56 -4.14
CA PHE A 223 22.94 17.77 -3.51
C PHE A 223 24.39 17.65 -3.05
N LYS A 224 25.21 18.62 -3.49
CA LYS A 224 26.63 18.75 -3.12
C LYS A 224 26.88 20.17 -2.63
N ALA A 225 27.61 20.29 -1.52
CA ALA A 225 27.95 21.59 -0.94
C ALA A 225 28.71 22.50 -1.94
N ALA A 226 29.57 21.91 -2.78
CA ALA A 226 30.29 22.66 -3.82
C ALA A 226 29.36 23.30 -4.87
N THR A 227 28.30 22.60 -5.28
CA THR A 227 27.29 23.15 -6.21
C THR A 227 26.58 24.34 -5.58
N ALA A 228 26.19 24.20 -4.30
CA ALA A 228 25.48 25.26 -3.59
C ALA A 228 26.36 26.50 -3.35
N ASN A 229 27.63 26.31 -2.98
CA ASN A 229 28.59 27.40 -2.76
C ASN A 229 29.02 28.10 -4.06
N GLY A 230 28.92 27.40 -5.21
CA GLY A 230 29.20 27.98 -6.53
C GLY A 230 28.04 28.81 -7.11
N THR A 231 26.82 28.64 -6.59
CA THR A 231 25.63 29.39 -7.01
C THR A 231 25.38 30.60 -6.11
N ARG A 232 24.92 31.74 -6.66
CA ARG A 232 24.48 32.91 -5.89
C ARG A 232 23.02 32.79 -5.38
N LEU A 233 22.50 31.57 -5.31
CA LEU A 233 21.12 31.30 -4.92
C LEU A 233 20.98 31.33 -3.40
N VAL A 234 19.99 32.08 -2.92
CA VAL A 234 19.71 32.28 -1.49
C VAL A 234 18.29 31.77 -1.18
N PRO A 235 18.11 30.90 -0.17
CA PRO A 235 16.78 30.53 0.31
C PRO A 235 15.94 31.76 0.68
N GLY A 236 14.71 31.83 0.19
CA GLY A 236 13.85 33.01 0.37
C GLY A 236 14.20 34.19 -0.53
N GLY A 237 14.99 33.98 -1.60
CA GLY A 237 15.25 34.96 -2.64
C GLY A 237 14.04 35.24 -3.55
N ARG A 238 14.27 35.98 -4.64
CA ARG A 238 13.20 36.36 -5.60
C ARG A 238 12.57 35.15 -6.29
N ASP A 239 13.39 34.17 -6.65
CA ASP A 239 12.97 33.01 -7.43
C ASP A 239 12.89 31.77 -6.52
N PRO A 240 11.89 30.89 -6.71
CA PRO A 240 11.73 29.68 -5.91
C PRO A 240 12.84 28.66 -6.19
N ILE A 241 13.21 27.91 -5.16
CA ILE A 241 14.25 26.87 -5.22
C ILE A 241 13.63 25.51 -4.90
N ILE A 242 13.90 24.51 -5.74
CA ILE A 242 13.53 23.12 -5.50
C ILE A 242 14.77 22.21 -5.41
N LEU A 243 14.80 21.35 -4.40
CA LEU A 243 15.84 20.34 -4.22
C LEU A 243 15.22 18.94 -4.12
N VAL A 244 15.72 17.98 -4.90
CA VAL A 244 15.33 16.57 -4.79
C VAL A 244 16.51 15.78 -4.25
N VAL A 245 16.44 15.38 -2.97
CA VAL A 245 17.58 14.82 -2.24
C VAL A 245 17.29 13.41 -1.75
N LYS A 246 18.32 12.57 -1.68
CA LYS A 246 18.19 11.24 -1.04
C LYS A 246 18.07 11.38 0.48
N LYS A 247 17.32 10.46 1.10
CA LYS A 247 17.34 10.17 2.55
C LYS A 247 18.65 9.51 3.01
N ARG A 248 19.77 10.21 2.84
CA ARG A 248 21.11 9.76 3.28
C ARG A 248 21.75 10.78 4.20
N VAL A 249 22.33 10.29 5.29
CA VAL A 249 22.97 11.09 6.34
C VAL A 249 23.96 12.12 5.78
N SER A 250 24.85 11.72 4.86
CA SER A 250 25.83 12.65 4.28
C SER A 250 25.19 13.79 3.49
N ILE A 251 24.14 13.50 2.72
CA ILE A 251 23.44 14.49 1.89
C ILE A 251 22.64 15.44 2.78
N LEU A 252 21.90 14.91 3.75
CA LEU A 252 21.12 15.72 4.70
C LEU A 252 22.01 16.60 5.58
N LYS A 253 23.19 16.12 5.99
CA LYS A 253 24.20 16.95 6.69
C LYS A 253 24.66 18.12 5.83
N ASN A 254 24.97 17.87 4.56
CA ASN A 254 25.39 18.92 3.63
C ASN A 254 24.27 19.95 3.43
N LEU A 255 23.03 19.48 3.24
CA LEU A 255 21.86 20.32 3.06
C LEU A 255 21.62 21.23 4.27
N LEU A 256 21.62 20.64 5.47
CA LEU A 256 21.46 21.39 6.72
C LEU A 256 22.59 22.41 6.90
N ALA A 257 23.84 22.02 6.68
CA ALA A 257 24.98 22.94 6.78
C ALA A 257 24.86 24.11 5.81
N TRP A 258 24.43 23.87 4.57
CA TRP A 258 24.19 24.92 3.59
C TRP A 258 23.08 25.88 4.04
N VAL A 259 21.89 25.37 4.40
CA VAL A 259 20.77 26.21 4.87
C VAL A 259 21.20 27.09 6.04
N LEU A 260 21.86 26.50 7.04
CA LEU A 260 22.32 27.22 8.22
C LEU A 260 23.42 28.24 7.92
N SER A 261 24.26 28.01 6.92
CA SER A 261 25.33 28.94 6.56
C SER A 261 24.84 30.20 5.84
N VAL A 262 23.71 30.12 5.13
CA VAL A 262 23.28 31.21 4.22
C VAL A 262 22.38 32.23 4.93
N ARG A 263 21.48 31.79 5.82
CA ARG A 263 20.41 32.65 6.38
C ARG A 263 20.21 32.51 7.89
N ALA A 264 20.81 31.53 8.55
CA ALA A 264 20.48 31.28 9.95
C ALA A 264 21.17 32.29 10.89
N VAL A 265 20.42 32.71 11.90
CA VAL A 265 20.90 33.51 13.03
C VAL A 265 20.93 32.66 14.29
N ASP A 266 21.78 33.02 15.24
CA ASP A 266 21.83 32.32 16.52
C ASP A 266 20.57 32.62 17.35
N ASP A 267 19.95 31.58 17.90
CA ASP A 267 18.77 31.67 18.75
C ASP A 267 18.79 30.54 19.79
N ALA A 268 19.03 30.90 21.06
CA ALA A 268 19.15 29.96 22.16
C ALA A 268 17.84 29.24 22.52
N ALA A 269 16.68 29.82 22.16
CA ALA A 269 15.38 29.19 22.38
C ALA A 269 15.08 28.08 21.36
N THR A 270 15.74 28.13 20.20
CA THR A 270 15.60 27.12 19.16
C THR A 270 16.50 25.93 19.50
N PRO A 271 15.97 24.68 19.48
CA PRO A 271 16.81 23.48 19.60
C PRO A 271 18.05 23.60 18.71
N GLY A 272 19.23 23.23 19.19
CA GLY A 272 20.49 23.33 18.44
C GLY A 272 20.93 24.75 18.02
N GLY A 273 20.32 25.82 18.54
CA GLY A 273 20.89 27.16 18.65
C GLY A 273 20.86 28.06 17.41
N LYS A 274 20.24 27.64 16.30
CA LYS A 274 20.18 28.42 15.06
C LYS A 274 18.80 28.36 14.40
N ILE A 275 18.34 29.49 13.86
CA ILE A 275 17.03 29.62 13.21
C ILE A 275 17.12 30.45 11.92
N VAL A 276 16.37 30.02 10.90
CA VAL A 276 16.09 30.75 9.67
C VAL A 276 14.73 31.42 9.80
N ARG A 277 14.72 32.76 9.81
CA ARG A 277 13.51 33.58 9.93
C ARG A 277 12.96 33.98 8.56
N ASP A 278 11.66 34.19 8.48
CA ASP A 278 10.95 34.71 7.29
C ASP A 278 11.13 33.91 5.98
N VAL A 279 11.52 32.63 6.05
CA VAL A 279 11.60 31.73 4.89
C VAL A 279 10.69 30.52 5.12
N PRO A 280 9.45 30.54 4.62
CA PRO A 280 8.55 29.39 4.67
C PRO A 280 9.12 28.22 3.85
N ILE A 281 9.38 27.09 4.50
CA ILE A 281 9.85 25.87 3.84
C ILE A 281 8.72 24.85 3.67
N LEU A 282 8.66 24.23 2.50
CA LEU A 282 7.86 23.02 2.26
C LEU A 282 8.79 21.81 2.09
N VAL A 283 8.66 20.82 2.95
CA VAL A 283 9.33 19.52 2.84
C VAL A 283 8.31 18.46 2.44
N ILE A 284 8.51 17.85 1.27
CA ILE A 284 7.75 16.69 0.80
C ILE A 284 8.59 15.45 1.10
N ASP A 285 8.04 14.48 1.83
CA ASP A 285 8.71 13.22 2.10
C ASP A 285 8.05 12.07 1.34
N ASP A 286 8.68 11.62 0.25
CA ASP A 286 8.19 10.52 -0.58
C ASP A 286 8.60 9.17 0.04
N GLU A 287 7.68 8.21 0.10
CA GLU A 287 7.85 6.97 0.89
C GLU A 287 8.19 7.29 2.37
N ALA A 288 7.39 8.14 3.01
CA ALA A 288 7.65 8.65 4.36
C ALA A 288 7.73 7.57 5.46
N ASP A 289 7.30 6.34 5.15
CA ASP A 289 7.42 5.17 5.99
C ASP A 289 8.83 4.53 5.95
N ASN A 290 9.66 4.91 4.96
CA ASN A 290 11.01 4.39 4.78
C ASN A 290 12.07 5.45 5.10
N ALA A 291 13.04 5.07 5.95
CA ALA A 291 14.20 5.82 6.44
C ALA A 291 13.91 7.09 7.28
N SER A 292 12.77 7.75 7.08
CA SER A 292 12.37 8.96 7.82
C SER A 292 11.77 8.64 9.19
N ALA A 293 11.10 7.50 9.36
CA ALA A 293 10.53 7.09 10.63
C ALA A 293 11.62 6.78 11.67
N ASN A 294 11.41 7.18 12.92
CA ASN A 294 12.30 6.82 14.02
C ASN A 294 12.05 5.36 14.46
N THR A 295 13.10 4.56 14.48
CA THR A 295 13.06 3.17 14.95
C THR A 295 13.79 2.95 16.27
N ASN A 296 14.47 3.97 16.81
CA ASN A 296 15.13 3.88 18.10
C ASN A 296 14.13 4.11 19.25
N GLU A 297 14.44 3.58 20.43
CA GLU A 297 13.70 3.87 21.65
C GLU A 297 13.91 5.35 22.04
N TYR A 298 12.87 5.98 22.57
CA TYR A 298 12.84 7.39 22.94
C TYR A 298 12.40 7.58 24.40
N ARG A 299 12.24 6.48 25.14
CA ARG A 299 11.91 6.46 26.56
C ARG A 299 13.01 5.79 27.37
N ASP A 300 13.17 6.21 28.61
CA ASP A 300 14.06 5.58 29.59
C ASP A 300 13.47 4.25 30.14
N GLU A 301 14.22 3.59 31.03
CA GLU A 301 13.81 2.32 31.64
C GLU A 301 12.51 2.44 32.48
N ASP A 302 12.20 3.65 32.97
CA ASP A 302 11.00 3.97 33.73
C ASP A 302 9.81 4.36 32.84
N GLY A 303 10.02 4.45 31.52
CA GLY A 303 9.00 4.79 30.53
C GLY A 303 8.75 6.30 30.36
N ASN A 304 9.60 7.18 30.88
CA ASN A 304 9.53 8.63 30.63
C ASN A 304 10.24 9.00 29.33
N ILE A 305 9.95 10.17 28.75
CA ILE A 305 10.61 10.62 27.52
C ILE A 305 12.08 10.94 27.81
N ASP A 306 12.98 10.25 27.11
CA ASP A 306 14.41 10.52 27.15
C ASP A 306 14.77 11.50 26.03
N GLU A 307 14.96 12.78 26.38
CA GLU A 307 15.35 13.81 25.42
C GLU A 307 16.82 13.72 24.97
N ASP A 308 17.62 12.88 25.63
CA ASP A 308 19.01 12.57 25.29
C ASP A 308 19.14 11.28 24.44
N ALA A 309 18.05 10.51 24.28
CA ALA A 309 18.01 9.36 23.40
C ALA A 309 18.10 9.79 21.92
N ASP A 310 19.20 9.43 21.27
CA ASP A 310 19.44 9.74 19.87
C ASP A 310 18.43 8.99 18.96
N PRO A 311 17.58 9.70 18.19
CA PRO A 311 16.78 9.06 17.15
C PRO A 311 17.68 8.53 16.01
N THR A 312 17.10 7.83 15.05
CA THR A 312 17.88 7.40 13.88
C THR A 312 18.50 8.62 13.17
N LYS A 313 19.74 8.48 12.70
CA LYS A 313 20.52 9.62 12.13
C LYS A 313 19.79 10.37 11.00
N THR A 314 19.04 9.65 10.16
CA THR A 314 18.25 10.26 9.08
C THR A 314 17.10 11.08 9.64
N ASN A 315 16.29 10.48 10.52
CA ASN A 315 15.19 11.15 11.20
C ASN A 315 15.66 12.36 12.01
N PHE A 316 16.78 12.25 12.75
CA PHE A 316 17.43 13.36 13.44
C PHE A 316 17.65 14.56 12.51
N LEU A 317 18.24 14.33 11.33
CA LEU A 317 18.61 15.41 10.41
C LEU A 317 17.38 16.06 9.76
N ILE A 318 16.31 15.29 9.50
CA ILE A 318 15.06 15.83 8.98
C ILE A 318 14.37 16.69 10.04
N ARG A 319 14.25 16.21 11.28
CA ARG A 319 13.72 17.01 12.40
C ARG A 319 14.55 18.28 12.61
N ARG A 320 15.88 18.16 12.62
CA ARG A 320 16.80 19.29 12.75
C ARG A 320 16.60 20.32 11.65
N LEU A 321 16.42 19.88 10.41
CA LEU A 321 16.13 20.75 9.27
C LEU A 321 14.84 21.53 9.50
N LEU A 322 13.72 20.87 9.82
CA LEU A 322 12.44 21.53 10.07
C LEU A 322 12.51 22.51 11.25
N THR A 323 13.07 22.08 12.38
CA THR A 323 13.24 22.89 13.59
C THR A 323 14.17 24.10 13.38
N SER A 324 15.01 24.08 12.34
CA SER A 324 15.87 25.22 12.00
C SER A 324 15.13 26.33 11.24
N PHE A 325 13.86 26.17 10.89
CA PHE A 325 13.05 27.21 10.25
C PHE A 325 11.94 27.68 11.19
N GLU A 326 11.72 28.99 11.24
CA GLU A 326 10.60 29.60 11.97
C GLU A 326 9.24 29.17 11.41
N LYS A 327 9.18 28.91 10.10
CA LYS A 327 7.98 28.58 9.34
C LYS A 327 8.21 27.30 8.53
N SER A 328 7.69 26.17 9.02
CA SER A 328 7.94 24.87 8.39
C SER A 328 6.67 24.07 8.12
N ALA A 329 6.59 23.53 6.90
CA ALA A 329 5.54 22.60 6.48
C ALA A 329 6.18 21.28 6.05
N TYR A 330 5.71 20.17 6.61
CA TYR A 330 6.14 18.83 6.28
C TYR A 330 4.94 17.99 5.83
N VAL A 331 5.04 17.36 4.66
CA VAL A 331 4.01 16.47 4.13
C VAL A 331 4.63 15.14 3.74
N GLY A 332 4.33 14.09 4.50
CA GLY A 332 4.70 12.73 4.16
C GLY A 332 3.73 12.13 3.15
N TYR A 333 4.24 11.42 2.15
CA TYR A 333 3.47 10.62 1.20
C TYR A 333 3.84 9.15 1.36
N THR A 334 2.84 8.28 1.56
CA THR A 334 3.08 6.84 1.70
C THR A 334 1.89 5.98 1.28
N ALA A 335 2.14 4.71 0.98
CA ALA A 335 1.10 3.69 0.87
C ALA A 335 0.83 2.96 2.20
N THR A 336 1.80 2.99 3.11
CA THR A 336 1.86 2.13 4.30
C THR A 336 2.11 3.01 5.53
N PRO A 337 1.08 3.72 6.03
CA PRO A 337 1.24 4.77 7.03
C PRO A 337 1.57 4.27 8.44
N PHE A 338 1.71 2.97 8.65
CA PHE A 338 1.99 2.35 9.94
C PHE A 338 3.19 3.02 10.61
N ALA A 339 4.38 3.03 9.99
CA ALA A 339 5.55 3.64 10.61
C ALA A 339 5.35 5.12 11.00
N ASN A 340 4.54 5.86 10.23
CA ASN A 340 4.28 7.28 10.46
C ASN A 340 3.32 7.52 11.62
N VAL A 341 2.25 6.75 11.70
CA VAL A 341 1.23 6.86 12.76
C VAL A 341 1.75 6.30 14.09
N PHE A 342 2.74 5.40 14.05
CA PHE A 342 3.40 4.85 15.24
C PHE A 342 4.55 5.71 15.78
N MET A 343 4.94 6.81 15.12
CA MET A 343 5.86 7.79 15.71
C MET A 343 5.21 8.43 16.93
N HIS A 344 5.98 8.65 18.01
CA HIS A 344 5.39 9.21 19.22
C HIS A 344 5.25 10.72 19.09
N HIS A 345 4.04 11.25 19.26
CA HIS A 345 3.78 12.69 19.19
C HIS A 345 4.54 13.50 20.25
N GLU A 346 4.83 12.90 21.41
CA GLU A 346 5.60 13.54 22.49
C GLU A 346 7.12 13.38 22.33
N ALA A 347 7.59 12.53 21.41
CA ALA A 347 9.03 12.31 21.28
C ALA A 347 9.73 13.61 20.85
N LYS A 348 10.59 14.11 21.72
CA LYS A 348 11.34 15.35 21.53
C LYS A 348 12.81 15.10 21.86
N HIS A 349 13.69 15.74 21.11
CA HIS A 349 15.13 15.68 21.32
C HIS A 349 15.69 17.09 21.50
N LYS A 350 16.62 17.28 22.43
CA LYS A 350 17.17 18.61 22.79
C LYS A 350 17.74 19.40 21.60
N ILE A 351 18.28 18.69 20.61
CA ILE A 351 18.89 19.30 19.41
C ILE A 351 17.96 19.22 18.19
N ALA A 352 17.21 18.13 18.04
CA ALA A 352 16.49 17.86 16.80
C ALA A 352 15.06 18.45 16.83
N GLY A 353 14.51 18.68 18.03
CA GLY A 353 13.13 19.10 18.22
C GLY A 353 12.15 17.91 18.21
N GLU A 354 10.90 18.20 17.87
CA GLU A 354 9.78 17.24 17.87
C GLU A 354 9.88 16.20 16.72
N ASP A 355 9.27 15.03 16.90
CA ASP A 355 9.19 13.96 15.88
C ASP A 355 8.24 14.26 14.72
N LEU A 356 8.42 13.57 13.60
CA LEU A 356 7.69 13.73 12.33
C LEU A 356 6.26 13.17 12.37
N PHE A 357 5.68 12.95 13.56
CA PHE A 357 4.31 12.50 13.71
C PHE A 357 3.34 13.49 13.02
N PRO A 358 2.39 13.02 12.19
CA PRO A 358 1.51 13.88 11.40
C PRO A 358 0.39 14.49 12.24
N ARG A 359 0.76 15.34 13.20
CA ARG A 359 -0.17 15.94 14.18
C ARG A 359 -1.19 16.88 13.58
N SER A 360 -0.91 17.47 12.42
CA SER A 360 -1.72 18.55 11.87
C SER A 360 -2.86 18.05 11.00
N PHE A 361 -2.60 17.05 10.17
CA PHE A 361 -3.62 16.41 9.36
C PHE A 361 -3.16 15.06 8.82
N ILE A 362 -4.11 14.19 8.53
CA ILE A 362 -3.88 13.00 7.73
C ILE A 362 -4.98 12.96 6.67
N ILE A 363 -4.65 12.66 5.42
CA ILE A 363 -5.60 12.55 4.31
C ILE A 363 -5.48 11.16 3.68
N ASN A 364 -6.60 10.47 3.55
CA ASN A 364 -6.68 9.17 2.87
C ASN A 364 -7.21 9.36 1.45
N LEU A 365 -6.37 9.04 0.46
CA LEU A 365 -6.70 9.11 -0.95
C LEU A 365 -7.43 7.85 -1.39
N PRO A 366 -8.68 7.94 -1.88
CA PRO A 366 -9.38 6.78 -2.39
C PRO A 366 -8.76 6.31 -3.70
N ALA A 367 -8.71 5.00 -3.89
CA ALA A 367 -8.39 4.42 -5.19
C ALA A 367 -9.55 4.62 -6.18
N PRO A 368 -9.28 5.04 -7.43
CA PRO A 368 -10.28 5.01 -8.49
C PRO A 368 -10.83 3.59 -8.76
N SER A 369 -12.03 3.48 -9.34
CA SER A 369 -12.66 2.18 -9.67
C SER A 369 -11.77 1.26 -10.51
N ASN A 370 -11.05 1.84 -11.47
CA ASN A 370 -10.16 1.17 -12.42
C ASN A 370 -8.73 0.95 -11.91
N TYR A 371 -8.48 1.11 -10.60
CA TYR A 371 -7.22 0.73 -9.95
C TYR A 371 -7.28 -0.71 -9.43
N ILE A 372 -6.19 -1.47 -9.61
CA ILE A 372 -5.99 -2.82 -9.07
C ILE A 372 -5.06 -2.76 -7.86
N GLY A 373 -5.64 -2.86 -6.66
CA GLY A 373 -4.92 -2.86 -5.39
C GLY A 373 -4.70 -4.25 -4.78
N PRO A 374 -3.98 -4.32 -3.65
CA PRO A 374 -3.69 -5.58 -2.95
C PRO A 374 -4.95 -6.33 -2.51
N GLU A 375 -5.99 -5.61 -2.07
CA GLU A 375 -7.29 -6.17 -1.70
C GLU A 375 -7.97 -6.91 -2.88
N LYS A 376 -7.90 -6.36 -4.10
CA LYS A 376 -8.48 -6.98 -5.30
C LYS A 376 -7.65 -8.20 -5.71
N VAL A 377 -6.33 -8.10 -5.72
CA VAL A 377 -5.46 -9.20 -6.17
C VAL A 377 -5.50 -10.38 -5.21
N PHE A 378 -5.33 -10.13 -3.90
CA PHE A 378 -5.13 -11.19 -2.92
C PHE A 378 -6.40 -11.52 -2.13
N GLY A 379 -7.40 -10.65 -2.11
CA GLY A 379 -8.55 -10.76 -1.22
C GLY A 379 -8.24 -10.27 0.20
N LEU A 380 -9.22 -10.37 1.09
CA LEU A 380 -9.15 -9.94 2.48
C LEU A 380 -9.51 -11.09 3.42
N ASN A 381 -8.84 -11.17 4.58
CA ASN A 381 -9.17 -12.12 5.65
C ASN A 381 -10.26 -11.56 6.58
N ARG A 382 -11.40 -11.12 6.03
CA ARG A 382 -12.48 -10.50 6.80
C ARG A 382 -13.84 -11.09 6.43
N PRO A 383 -14.85 -11.00 7.30
CA PRO A 383 -16.19 -11.42 6.95
C PRO A 383 -16.83 -10.39 6.01
N GLY A 384 -17.16 -10.84 4.81
CA GLY A 384 -18.07 -10.17 3.88
C GLY A 384 -19.04 -11.19 3.30
N ALA A 385 -19.96 -10.76 2.44
CA ALA A 385 -20.82 -11.69 1.71
C ALA A 385 -19.97 -12.68 0.90
N ASP A 386 -20.49 -13.89 0.61
CA ASP A 386 -19.79 -14.91 -0.18
C ASP A 386 -19.26 -14.31 -1.50
N GLY A 387 -17.95 -14.07 -1.57
CA GLY A 387 -17.28 -13.40 -2.70
C GLY A 387 -16.35 -12.25 -2.30
N GLU A 388 -16.70 -11.46 -1.28
CA GLU A 388 -15.96 -10.23 -0.90
C GLU A 388 -14.56 -10.51 -0.30
N ALA A 389 -14.31 -11.74 0.15
CA ALA A 389 -13.02 -12.19 0.68
C ALA A 389 -12.09 -12.80 -0.40
N LYS A 390 -12.58 -13.06 -1.63
CA LYS A 390 -11.81 -13.78 -2.66
C LYS A 390 -11.10 -12.81 -3.61
N GLY A 391 -9.76 -12.90 -3.65
CA GLY A 391 -8.95 -12.17 -4.63
C GLY A 391 -9.22 -12.59 -6.08
N LEU A 392 -8.75 -11.79 -7.04
CA LEU A 392 -8.81 -12.06 -8.46
C LEU A 392 -8.12 -13.40 -8.79
N PRO A 393 -8.68 -14.25 -9.67
CA PRO A 393 -8.11 -15.55 -10.03
C PRO A 393 -6.88 -15.46 -10.96
N ILE A 394 -6.03 -14.45 -10.79
CA ILE A 394 -4.83 -14.18 -11.61
C ILE A 394 -3.53 -14.75 -11.01
N ILE A 395 -3.60 -15.34 -9.82
CA ILE A 395 -2.45 -15.90 -9.11
C ILE A 395 -2.21 -17.35 -9.58
N CYS A 396 -0.96 -17.63 -9.96
CA CYS A 396 -0.46 -18.94 -10.33
C CYS A 396 0.55 -19.41 -9.28
N ASP A 397 0.25 -20.53 -8.60
CA ASP A 397 1.09 -21.06 -7.51
C ASP A 397 2.44 -21.56 -8.05
N VAL A 398 3.54 -21.04 -7.48
CA VAL A 398 4.90 -21.51 -7.76
C VAL A 398 5.38 -22.40 -6.63
N ARG A 399 5.68 -23.68 -6.93
CA ARG A 399 6.12 -24.70 -5.95
C ARG A 399 7.41 -25.44 -6.34
N ASP A 400 7.86 -25.27 -7.58
CA ASP A 400 9.02 -25.93 -8.16
C ASP A 400 10.30 -25.07 -8.10
N ALA A 401 10.15 -23.76 -7.86
CA ALA A 401 11.25 -22.83 -7.95
C ALA A 401 12.30 -22.96 -6.85
N GLU A 402 11.94 -23.43 -5.66
CA GLU A 402 12.87 -23.56 -4.52
C GLU A 402 13.99 -24.58 -4.77
N VAL A 403 13.75 -25.57 -5.63
CA VAL A 403 14.75 -26.57 -6.04
C VAL A 403 15.92 -25.91 -6.78
N ILE A 404 15.61 -24.90 -7.61
CA ILE A 404 16.59 -24.18 -8.43
C ILE A 404 17.08 -22.92 -7.71
N PHE A 405 16.19 -22.24 -6.98
CA PHE A 405 16.45 -21.00 -6.26
C PHE A 405 16.13 -21.16 -4.77
N PRO A 406 16.99 -21.85 -3.98
CA PRO A 406 16.78 -21.98 -2.54
C PRO A 406 16.67 -20.61 -1.87
N PRO A 407 15.80 -20.40 -0.87
CA PRO A 407 15.64 -19.10 -0.21
C PRO A 407 16.96 -18.51 0.32
N ARG A 408 17.85 -19.38 0.82
CA ARG A 408 19.23 -19.04 1.21
C ARG A 408 20.22 -19.67 0.24
N HIS A 409 20.90 -18.86 -0.56
CA HIS A 409 21.96 -19.31 -1.47
C HIS A 409 23.11 -18.30 -1.57
N LYS A 410 24.26 -18.75 -2.07
CA LYS A 410 25.44 -17.91 -2.33
C LYS A 410 25.34 -17.24 -3.69
N LYS A 411 26.14 -16.18 -3.91
CA LYS A 411 26.16 -15.44 -5.18
C LYS A 411 26.60 -16.30 -6.38
N GLU A 412 27.28 -17.42 -6.14
CA GLU A 412 27.79 -18.36 -7.14
C GLU A 412 26.84 -19.51 -7.48
N LEU A 413 25.56 -19.46 -7.06
CA LEU A 413 24.58 -20.52 -7.31
C LEU A 413 24.65 -21.02 -8.78
N PRO A 414 24.91 -22.33 -9.01
CA PRO A 414 24.82 -22.90 -10.34
C PRO A 414 23.35 -22.97 -10.74
N VAL A 415 23.00 -22.34 -11.86
CA VAL A 415 21.67 -22.39 -12.45
C VAL A 415 21.84 -22.98 -13.83
N THR A 416 21.31 -24.19 -14.04
CA THR A 416 21.45 -24.95 -15.29
C THR A 416 20.14 -25.11 -16.04
N ASP A 417 19.00 -24.89 -15.39
CA ASP A 417 17.67 -24.95 -15.99
C ASP A 417 16.73 -23.93 -15.33
N LEU A 418 15.60 -23.64 -15.98
CA LEU A 418 14.52 -22.83 -15.45
C LEU A 418 13.42 -23.71 -14.85
N PRO A 419 12.75 -23.28 -13.76
CA PRO A 419 11.56 -23.94 -13.25
C PRO A 419 10.48 -24.06 -14.34
N ALA A 420 9.68 -25.13 -14.29
CA ALA A 420 8.57 -25.34 -15.22
C ALA A 420 7.54 -24.20 -15.12
N SER A 421 7.31 -23.68 -13.91
CA SER A 421 6.43 -22.52 -13.69
C SER A 421 6.97 -21.23 -14.33
N LEU A 422 8.29 -21.05 -14.44
CA LEU A 422 8.88 -19.90 -15.13
C LEU A 422 8.76 -20.04 -16.65
N LYS A 423 8.92 -21.26 -17.19
CA LYS A 423 8.64 -21.56 -18.60
C LYS A 423 7.17 -21.29 -18.93
N GLU A 424 6.24 -21.75 -18.09
CA GLU A 424 4.80 -21.44 -18.23
C GLU A 424 4.54 -19.92 -18.19
N ALA A 425 5.17 -19.19 -17.28
CA ALA A 425 5.02 -17.73 -17.20
C ALA A 425 5.51 -17.00 -18.47
N MET A 426 6.56 -17.51 -19.14
CA MET A 426 7.01 -16.97 -20.43
C MET A 426 5.96 -17.19 -21.53
N LEU A 427 5.35 -18.38 -21.59
CA LEU A 427 4.26 -18.67 -22.52
C LEU A 427 3.04 -17.77 -22.24
N ALA A 428 2.69 -17.59 -20.97
CA ALA A 428 1.63 -16.66 -20.57
C ALA A 428 1.93 -15.24 -21.07
N PHE A 429 3.18 -14.76 -20.96
CA PHE A 429 3.54 -13.43 -21.44
C PHE A 429 3.39 -13.26 -22.96
N ILE A 430 3.74 -14.28 -23.75
CA ILE A 430 3.51 -14.31 -25.19
C ILE A 430 2.01 -14.23 -25.51
N LEU A 431 1.18 -15.03 -24.82
CA LEU A 431 -0.28 -15.01 -24.98
C LEU A 431 -0.85 -13.62 -24.67
N VAL A 432 -0.39 -12.98 -23.59
CA VAL A 432 -0.85 -11.64 -23.22
C VAL A 432 -0.46 -10.62 -24.28
N CYS A 433 0.77 -10.64 -24.78
CA CYS A 433 1.21 -9.73 -25.83
C CYS A 433 0.37 -9.90 -27.10
N ALA A 434 0.10 -11.14 -27.51
CA ALA A 434 -0.75 -11.44 -28.66
C ALA A 434 -2.21 -10.98 -28.45
N ALA A 435 -2.81 -11.26 -27.31
CA ALA A 435 -4.16 -10.82 -26.98
C ALA A 435 -4.29 -9.28 -26.92
N ARG A 436 -3.29 -8.58 -26.38
CA ARG A 436 -3.24 -7.10 -26.39
C ARG A 436 -3.17 -6.55 -27.82
N ARG A 437 -2.40 -7.18 -28.71
CA ARG A 437 -2.37 -6.81 -30.14
C ARG A 437 -3.74 -6.97 -30.79
N VAL A 438 -4.49 -8.03 -30.49
CA VAL A 438 -5.88 -8.19 -30.96
C VAL A 438 -6.77 -7.05 -30.47
N ARG A 439 -6.57 -6.59 -29.23
CA ARG A 439 -7.26 -5.40 -28.68
C ARG A 439 -6.79 -4.08 -29.31
N GLY A 440 -5.85 -4.09 -30.25
CA GLY A 440 -5.34 -2.90 -30.94
C GLY A 440 -4.22 -2.17 -30.20
N ASP A 441 -3.66 -2.78 -29.14
CA ASP A 441 -2.48 -2.31 -28.42
C ASP A 441 -1.20 -2.83 -29.12
N VAL A 442 -0.96 -2.38 -30.35
CA VAL A 442 0.14 -2.88 -31.20
C VAL A 442 1.49 -2.21 -30.90
N ASP A 443 1.46 -0.88 -30.72
CA ASP A 443 2.64 -0.03 -30.46
C ASP A 443 2.60 0.53 -29.04
N VAL A 444 2.58 -0.39 -28.08
CA VAL A 444 2.61 -0.09 -26.65
C VAL A 444 3.70 -0.89 -25.97
N ASP A 445 4.09 -0.43 -24.79
CA ASP A 445 5.00 -1.19 -23.95
C ASP A 445 4.29 -2.43 -23.37
N ASN A 446 5.02 -3.54 -23.36
CA ASN A 446 4.63 -4.79 -22.73
C ASN A 446 5.80 -5.24 -21.85
N SER A 447 5.55 -5.53 -20.58
CA SER A 447 6.61 -6.00 -19.70
C SER A 447 6.22 -7.24 -18.90
N MET A 448 7.23 -8.09 -18.72
CA MET A 448 7.22 -9.19 -17.77
C MET A 448 8.32 -8.96 -16.74
N LEU A 449 7.98 -9.12 -15.45
CA LEU A 449 8.93 -9.02 -14.36
C LEU A 449 9.39 -10.43 -13.96
N VAL A 450 10.70 -10.68 -13.92
CA VAL A 450 11.29 -11.89 -13.35
C VAL A 450 12.19 -11.51 -12.17
N HIS A 451 11.72 -11.85 -10.97
CA HIS A 451 12.44 -11.61 -9.72
C HIS A 451 12.61 -12.90 -8.90
N VAL A 452 13.76 -13.55 -9.08
CA VAL A 452 14.10 -14.82 -8.41
C VAL A 452 15.18 -14.69 -7.34
N THR A 453 16.08 -13.70 -7.45
CA THR A 453 17.22 -13.53 -6.53
C THR A 453 17.69 -12.08 -6.48
N ARG A 454 18.42 -11.71 -5.43
CA ARG A 454 19.11 -10.40 -5.31
C ARG A 454 20.48 -10.37 -5.99
N PHE A 455 21.08 -11.52 -6.28
CA PHE A 455 22.46 -11.59 -6.78
C PHE A 455 22.52 -11.44 -8.31
N THR A 456 23.24 -10.40 -8.77
CA THR A 456 23.40 -10.09 -10.20
C THR A 456 24.01 -11.23 -11.01
N ALA A 457 24.98 -11.94 -10.44
CA ALA A 457 25.62 -13.09 -11.11
C ALA A 457 24.64 -14.25 -11.39
N VAL A 458 23.65 -14.46 -10.51
CA VAL A 458 22.62 -15.48 -10.72
C VAL A 458 21.58 -14.97 -11.73
N GLN A 459 21.21 -13.69 -11.65
CA GLN A 459 20.30 -13.05 -12.61
C GLN A 459 20.82 -13.12 -14.04
N GLU A 460 22.13 -12.99 -14.24
CA GLU A 460 22.76 -13.13 -15.56
C GLU A 460 22.56 -14.52 -16.16
N LYS A 461 22.76 -15.58 -15.38
CA LYS A 461 22.52 -16.96 -15.83
C LYS A 461 21.05 -17.20 -16.17
N VAL A 462 20.15 -16.70 -15.32
CA VAL A 462 18.70 -16.81 -15.53
C VAL A 462 18.27 -16.07 -16.79
N ALA A 463 18.79 -14.87 -17.04
CA ALA A 463 18.48 -14.11 -18.25
C ALA A 463 18.96 -14.82 -19.52
N ALA A 464 20.15 -15.43 -19.50
CA ALA A 464 20.64 -16.23 -20.62
C ALA A 464 19.74 -17.43 -20.92
N LEU A 465 19.35 -18.19 -19.89
CA LEU A 465 18.45 -19.33 -20.05
C LEU A 465 17.04 -18.93 -20.54
N ILE A 466 16.54 -17.78 -20.10
CA ILE A 466 15.27 -17.21 -20.59
C ILE A 466 15.39 -16.83 -22.07
N ASP A 467 16.50 -16.20 -22.47
CA ASP A 467 16.74 -15.80 -23.85
C ASP A 467 16.83 -17.02 -24.77
N ASP A 468 17.60 -18.04 -24.38
CA ASP A 468 17.73 -19.31 -25.11
C ASP A 468 16.36 -19.99 -25.30
N HIS A 469 15.55 -20.05 -24.23
CA HIS A 469 14.23 -20.66 -24.30
C HIS A 469 13.24 -19.83 -25.15
N LEU A 470 13.30 -18.50 -25.08
CA LEU A 470 12.49 -17.62 -25.91
C LEU A 470 12.83 -17.78 -27.40
N VAL A 471 14.12 -17.86 -27.74
CA VAL A 471 14.58 -18.09 -29.12
C VAL A 471 14.05 -19.41 -29.66
N ASP A 472 14.05 -20.47 -28.84
CA ASP A 472 13.48 -21.76 -29.23
C ASP A 472 11.97 -21.69 -29.50
N ILE A 473 11.21 -21.02 -28.62
CA ILE A 473 9.77 -20.80 -28.83
C ILE A 473 9.49 -20.01 -30.11
N VAL A 474 10.21 -18.91 -30.34
CA VAL A 474 10.05 -18.07 -31.54
C VAL A 474 10.32 -18.87 -32.82
N ARG A 475 11.37 -19.71 -32.83
CA ARG A 475 11.67 -20.59 -33.96
C ARG A 475 10.56 -21.60 -34.25
N GLN A 476 10.01 -22.23 -33.21
CA GLN A 476 8.89 -23.17 -33.36
C GLN A 476 7.61 -22.49 -33.90
N LEU A 477 7.39 -21.22 -33.56
CA LEU A 477 6.27 -20.42 -34.07
C LEU A 477 6.49 -19.93 -35.52
N GLU A 478 7.73 -19.64 -35.91
CA GLU A 478 8.10 -19.20 -37.26
C GLU A 478 7.97 -20.33 -38.29
N PHE A 479 8.34 -21.55 -37.90
CA PHE A 479 8.36 -22.72 -38.77
C PHE A 479 7.43 -23.84 -38.24
N PRO A 480 6.10 -23.70 -38.36
CA PRO A 480 5.17 -24.74 -37.95
C PRO A 480 5.46 -26.08 -38.65
N GLY A 481 5.63 -27.16 -37.88
CA GLY A 481 5.85 -28.51 -38.41
C GLY A 481 7.30 -29.03 -38.35
N THR A 482 8.26 -28.24 -37.88
CA THR A 482 9.66 -28.66 -37.69
C THR A 482 9.90 -29.47 -36.39
N GLY A 483 8.83 -29.92 -35.72
CA GLY A 483 8.87 -30.53 -34.38
C GLY A 483 8.80 -29.50 -33.25
N GLY A 484 8.41 -29.94 -32.05
CA GLY A 484 8.22 -29.10 -30.87
C GLY A 484 6.77 -29.04 -30.37
N SER A 485 6.56 -28.51 -29.16
CA SER A 485 5.25 -28.44 -28.50
C SER A 485 4.74 -27.02 -28.28
N ALA A 486 5.51 -25.97 -28.64
CA ALA A 486 5.21 -24.58 -28.24
C ALA A 486 3.77 -24.13 -28.60
N MET A 487 3.29 -24.44 -29.82
CA MET A 487 1.93 -24.09 -30.24
C MET A 487 0.86 -24.81 -29.41
N ALA A 488 1.07 -26.10 -29.12
CA ALA A 488 0.16 -26.90 -28.32
C ALA A 488 0.18 -26.48 -26.84
N ASP A 489 1.36 -26.14 -26.31
CA ASP A 489 1.53 -25.66 -24.94
C ASP A 489 0.87 -24.29 -24.74
N LEU A 490 0.98 -23.39 -25.74
CA LEU A 490 0.28 -22.10 -25.75
C LEU A 490 -1.24 -22.26 -25.80
N GLU A 491 -1.75 -23.18 -26.61
CA GLU A 491 -3.19 -23.48 -26.70
C GLU A 491 -3.72 -24.05 -25.38
N ALA A 492 -3.04 -25.07 -24.84
CA ALA A 492 -3.39 -25.68 -23.58
C ALA A 492 -3.39 -24.67 -22.43
N LEU A 493 -2.39 -23.78 -22.39
CA LEU A 493 -2.31 -22.72 -21.39
C LEU A 493 -3.40 -21.67 -21.58
N TRP A 494 -3.73 -21.28 -22.81
CA TRP A 494 -4.84 -20.36 -23.10
C TRP A 494 -6.16 -20.88 -22.56
N THR A 495 -6.51 -22.13 -22.89
CA THR A 495 -7.76 -22.75 -22.42
C THR A 495 -7.78 -22.88 -20.90
N LYS A 496 -6.69 -23.37 -20.29
CA LYS A 496 -6.59 -23.62 -18.84
C LYS A 496 -6.62 -22.32 -18.01
N GLU A 497 -5.87 -21.31 -18.41
CA GLU A 497 -5.61 -20.13 -17.57
C GLU A 497 -6.34 -18.87 -18.02
N PHE A 498 -6.62 -18.67 -19.30
CA PHE A 498 -7.25 -17.45 -19.81
C PHE A 498 -8.73 -17.64 -20.05
N GLU A 499 -9.10 -18.62 -20.87
CA GLU A 499 -10.50 -18.87 -21.23
C GLU A 499 -11.33 -19.36 -20.03
N ALA A 500 -10.84 -20.36 -19.29
CA ALA A 500 -11.53 -20.90 -18.12
C ALA A 500 -11.79 -19.87 -17.00
N LYS A 501 -11.03 -18.78 -16.96
CA LYS A 501 -11.13 -17.73 -15.93
C LYS A 501 -11.74 -16.42 -16.48
N ALA A 502 -12.02 -16.35 -17.78
CA ALA A 502 -12.43 -15.12 -18.45
C ALA A 502 -13.76 -14.58 -17.90
N ASP A 503 -14.76 -15.44 -17.69
CA ASP A 503 -16.08 -15.01 -17.20
C ASP A 503 -16.03 -14.46 -15.78
N ASP A 504 -15.36 -15.17 -14.85
CA ASP A 504 -15.17 -14.71 -13.46
C ASP A 504 -14.41 -13.37 -13.41
N LEU A 505 -13.35 -13.24 -14.22
CA LEU A 505 -12.58 -11.99 -14.31
C LEU A 505 -13.41 -10.84 -14.89
N ARG A 506 -14.19 -11.07 -15.94
CA ARG A 506 -15.07 -10.05 -16.52
C ARG A 506 -16.13 -9.58 -15.54
N GLN A 507 -16.72 -10.50 -14.77
CA GLN A 507 -17.70 -10.15 -13.75
C GLN A 507 -17.08 -9.31 -12.64
N ARG A 508 -15.88 -9.67 -12.15
CA ARG A 508 -15.18 -8.93 -11.08
C ARG A 508 -14.52 -7.63 -11.53
N LEU A 509 -14.33 -7.46 -12.84
CA LEU A 509 -13.72 -6.29 -13.47
C LEU A 509 -14.72 -5.58 -14.40
N ALA A 510 -16.01 -5.55 -14.04
CA ALA A 510 -17.06 -4.95 -14.86
C ALA A 510 -16.81 -3.46 -15.20
N ASP A 511 -16.11 -2.73 -14.32
CA ASP A 511 -15.72 -1.32 -14.52
C ASP A 511 -14.58 -1.13 -15.54
N TYR A 512 -14.04 -2.21 -16.10
CA TYR A 512 -12.92 -2.17 -17.06
C TYR A 512 -13.42 -2.47 -18.47
N ASP A 513 -12.97 -1.68 -19.45
CA ASP A 513 -13.17 -1.98 -20.88
C ASP A 513 -12.29 -3.16 -21.31
N LEU A 514 -12.79 -4.39 -21.16
CA LEU A 514 -12.08 -5.64 -21.44
C LEU A 514 -12.75 -6.41 -22.58
N PRO A 515 -12.51 -6.03 -23.86
CA PRO A 515 -13.13 -6.70 -24.98
C PRO A 515 -12.72 -8.18 -25.04
N PRO A 516 -13.67 -9.09 -25.30
CA PRO A 516 -13.38 -10.52 -25.42
C PRO A 516 -12.43 -10.77 -26.59
N VAL A 517 -11.58 -11.79 -26.44
CA VAL A 517 -10.62 -12.22 -27.45
C VAL A 517 -10.75 -13.73 -27.62
N THR A 518 -10.81 -14.21 -28.85
CA THR A 518 -10.88 -15.66 -29.13
C THR A 518 -9.49 -16.24 -29.38
N TRP A 519 -9.35 -17.55 -29.19
CA TRP A 519 -8.10 -18.26 -29.46
C TRP A 519 -7.59 -18.05 -30.89
N ASP A 520 -8.46 -18.13 -31.91
CA ASP A 520 -8.05 -17.94 -33.31
C ASP A 520 -7.45 -16.55 -33.56
N GLN A 521 -8.00 -15.52 -32.92
CA GLN A 521 -7.44 -14.17 -33.00
C GLN A 521 -6.06 -14.09 -32.34
N VAL A 522 -5.90 -14.66 -31.13
CA VAL A 522 -4.60 -14.72 -30.43
C VAL A 522 -3.58 -15.49 -31.27
N ARG A 523 -3.96 -16.67 -31.77
CA ARG A 523 -3.14 -17.55 -32.59
C ARG A 523 -2.55 -16.82 -33.79
N SER A 524 -3.34 -16.00 -34.46
CA SER A 524 -2.88 -15.20 -35.61
C SER A 524 -1.81 -14.15 -35.26
N GLN A 525 -1.68 -13.77 -33.99
CA GLN A 525 -0.76 -12.73 -33.51
C GLN A 525 0.45 -13.29 -32.73
N LEU A 526 0.53 -14.59 -32.49
CA LEU A 526 1.55 -15.20 -31.62
C LEU A 526 2.98 -14.95 -32.11
N PHE A 527 3.27 -15.20 -33.39
CA PHE A 527 4.61 -15.03 -33.93
C PHE A 527 5.06 -13.56 -33.89
N ASP A 528 4.20 -12.64 -34.33
CA ASP A 528 4.49 -11.20 -34.30
C ASP A 528 4.69 -10.66 -32.88
N ALA A 529 3.90 -11.18 -31.93
CA ALA A 529 4.07 -10.85 -30.52
C ALA A 529 5.39 -11.38 -29.98
N ALA A 530 5.69 -12.66 -30.19
CA ALA A 530 6.87 -13.32 -29.65
C ALA A 530 8.18 -12.73 -30.21
N LYS A 531 8.23 -12.44 -31.51
CA LYS A 531 9.40 -11.84 -32.17
C LYS A 531 9.78 -10.45 -31.64
N ARG A 532 8.82 -9.67 -31.13
CA ARG A 532 9.09 -8.35 -30.52
C ARG A 532 9.66 -8.46 -29.10
N ILE A 533 9.55 -9.60 -28.43
CA ILE A 533 9.98 -9.75 -27.03
C ILE A 533 11.50 -9.83 -26.97
N GLY A 534 12.10 -8.96 -26.16
CA GLY A 534 13.53 -9.03 -25.81
C GLY A 534 13.75 -9.28 -24.33
N VAL A 535 14.83 -9.97 -23.97
CA VAL A 535 15.24 -10.15 -22.57
C VAL A 535 16.19 -9.02 -22.16
N ARG A 536 15.91 -8.34 -21.04
CA ARG A 536 16.75 -7.26 -20.53
C ARG A 536 17.12 -7.48 -19.06
N ARG A 537 18.41 -7.28 -18.77
CA ARG A 537 18.96 -7.33 -17.42
C ARG A 537 18.99 -5.93 -16.83
N ILE A 538 18.47 -5.76 -15.63
CA ILE A 538 18.46 -4.46 -14.95
C ILE A 538 19.55 -4.45 -13.86
N ASN A 539 20.78 -4.13 -14.26
CA ASN A 539 22.01 -4.32 -13.47
C ASN A 539 22.64 -3.01 -12.97
N GLY A 540 21.87 -2.12 -12.36
CA GLY A 540 22.48 -1.08 -11.53
C GLY A 540 23.13 0.12 -12.24
N SER A 541 23.47 0.03 -13.54
CA SER A 541 24.12 1.11 -14.29
C SER A 541 23.12 1.95 -15.10
N ALA A 542 23.44 3.23 -15.36
CA ALA A 542 22.58 4.15 -16.11
C ALA A 542 22.32 3.73 -17.57
N LYS A 543 23.14 2.84 -18.12
CA LYS A 543 22.97 2.28 -19.48
C LYS A 543 21.93 1.16 -19.57
N ASP A 544 21.49 0.62 -18.43
CA ASP A 544 20.55 -0.51 -18.35
C ASP A 544 19.11 -0.08 -17.98
N ALA A 545 18.83 1.22 -17.92
CA ALA A 545 17.47 1.71 -17.73
C ALA A 545 16.66 1.45 -19.02
N LEU A 546 15.43 0.95 -18.88
CA LEU A 546 14.50 0.84 -20.01
C LEU A 546 14.19 2.27 -20.48
N ASP A 547 14.88 2.73 -21.52
CA ASP A 547 14.67 4.05 -22.09
C ASP A 547 13.50 4.00 -23.08
N TYR A 548 12.29 4.00 -22.52
CA TYR A 548 11.06 3.99 -23.32
C TYR A 548 10.95 5.23 -24.23
N VAL A 549 11.69 6.29 -23.94
CA VAL A 549 11.70 7.53 -24.73
C VAL A 549 12.33 7.30 -26.12
N ASP A 550 13.29 6.38 -26.21
CA ASP A 550 14.00 6.05 -27.46
C ASP A 550 13.25 5.01 -28.32
N HIS A 551 12.11 4.50 -27.85
CA HIS A 551 11.31 3.47 -28.52
C HIS A 551 9.85 3.91 -28.73
N PRO A 552 9.56 4.87 -29.63
CA PRO A 552 8.21 5.41 -29.83
C PRO A 552 7.18 4.38 -30.35
N GLU A 553 7.65 3.29 -30.96
CA GLU A 553 6.85 2.13 -31.37
C GLU A 553 6.52 1.14 -30.25
N GLY A 554 6.95 1.41 -29.01
CA GLY A 554 6.71 0.55 -27.84
C GLY A 554 7.64 -0.66 -27.76
N MET A 555 7.96 -1.07 -26.53
CA MET A 555 8.91 -2.14 -26.22
C MET A 555 8.24 -3.35 -25.56
N SER A 556 8.48 -4.56 -26.06
CA SER A 556 8.10 -5.81 -25.38
C SER A 556 9.32 -6.42 -24.68
N VAL A 557 9.30 -6.51 -23.35
CA VAL A 557 10.49 -6.87 -22.57
C VAL A 557 10.22 -7.86 -21.44
N ILE A 558 11.09 -8.87 -21.31
CA ILE A 558 11.23 -9.67 -20.08
C ILE A 558 12.37 -9.05 -19.26
N ALA A 559 12.01 -8.37 -18.18
CA ALA A 559 12.94 -7.69 -17.30
C ALA A 559 13.37 -8.62 -16.15
N VAL A 560 14.66 -9.00 -16.15
CA VAL A 560 15.26 -9.87 -15.13
C VAL A 560 16.12 -9.04 -14.19
N GLY A 561 15.88 -9.13 -12.88
CA GLY A 561 16.78 -8.50 -11.90
C GLY A 561 16.32 -8.57 -10.45
N GLY A 562 16.98 -7.76 -9.62
CA GLY A 562 16.89 -7.80 -8.16
C GLY A 562 16.34 -6.52 -7.54
N ASP A 563 17.07 -5.96 -6.57
CA ASP A 563 16.62 -4.83 -5.73
C ASP A 563 16.18 -3.57 -6.52
N LYS A 564 16.79 -3.27 -7.67
CA LYS A 564 16.37 -2.12 -8.51
C LYS A 564 15.07 -2.35 -9.28
N LEU A 565 14.79 -3.59 -9.70
CA LEU A 565 13.51 -3.95 -10.33
C LEU A 565 12.39 -3.99 -9.30
N SER A 566 12.75 -4.30 -8.05
CA SER A 566 11.84 -4.31 -6.92
C SER A 566 11.54 -2.88 -6.43
N ARG A 567 12.50 -1.93 -6.55
CA ARG A 567 12.38 -0.52 -6.14
C ARG A 567 12.96 0.46 -7.18
N GLY A 568 12.10 1.29 -7.79
CA GLY A 568 12.50 2.52 -8.48
C GLY A 568 12.67 2.47 -9.99
N LEU A 569 12.10 1.47 -10.67
CA LEU A 569 11.93 1.46 -12.13
C LEU A 569 10.44 1.31 -12.44
N THR A 570 9.91 2.13 -13.35
CA THR A 570 8.55 1.92 -13.87
C THR A 570 8.62 0.89 -15.00
N LEU A 571 7.84 -0.18 -14.85
CA LEU A 571 7.62 -1.18 -15.89
C LEU A 571 6.30 -0.85 -16.59
N GLU A 572 6.38 -0.11 -17.69
CA GLU A 572 5.20 0.22 -18.48
C GLU A 572 4.61 -1.05 -19.10
N GLY A 573 3.29 -1.19 -19.07
CA GLY A 573 2.61 -2.36 -19.61
C GLY A 573 2.89 -3.70 -18.90
N LEU A 574 3.23 -3.67 -17.60
CA LEU A 574 3.49 -4.89 -16.83
C LEU A 574 2.23 -5.77 -16.77
N SER A 575 2.33 -6.98 -17.32
CA SER A 575 1.22 -7.92 -17.42
C SER A 575 1.51 -9.28 -16.78
N VAL A 576 2.73 -9.79 -16.86
CA VAL A 576 3.12 -11.04 -16.19
C VAL A 576 4.22 -10.78 -15.17
N SER A 577 4.06 -11.31 -13.96
CA SER A 577 5.06 -11.19 -12.89
C SER A 577 5.42 -12.56 -12.36
N TYR A 578 6.68 -12.95 -12.45
CA TYR A 578 7.25 -14.11 -11.79
C TYR A 578 8.09 -13.64 -10.60
N PHE A 579 7.54 -13.79 -9.41
CA PHE A 579 8.06 -13.20 -8.18
C PHE A 579 8.05 -14.22 -7.05
N ILE A 580 9.23 -14.73 -6.68
CA ILE A 580 9.39 -15.75 -5.62
C ILE A 580 10.28 -15.29 -4.48
N ARG A 581 10.83 -14.08 -4.57
CA ARG A 581 11.70 -13.55 -3.54
C ARG A 581 10.88 -13.08 -2.34
N THR A 582 11.31 -13.51 -1.16
CA THR A 582 10.76 -13.06 0.12
C THR A 582 11.47 -11.81 0.65
N SER A 583 10.70 -10.93 1.30
CA SER A 583 11.19 -9.81 2.12
C SER A 583 10.47 -9.88 3.46
N ARG A 584 11.23 -9.69 4.56
CA ARG A 584 10.67 -9.67 5.93
C ARG A 584 9.98 -8.35 6.28
N MET A 585 10.31 -7.27 5.56
CA MET A 585 9.77 -5.94 5.83
C MET A 585 8.51 -5.68 4.99
N TYR A 586 7.44 -5.23 5.65
CA TYR A 586 6.10 -5.05 5.08
C TYR A 586 6.03 -3.94 4.03
N ASP A 587 6.66 -2.79 4.33
CA ASP A 587 6.81 -1.65 3.42
C ASP A 587 7.46 -2.11 2.09
N THR A 588 8.51 -2.92 2.25
CA THR A 588 9.30 -3.45 1.17
C THR A 588 8.47 -4.40 0.35
N LEU A 589 7.73 -5.31 0.99
CA LEU A 589 6.87 -6.24 0.28
C LEU A 589 5.79 -5.52 -0.55
N MET A 590 5.09 -4.53 0.04
CA MET A 590 4.07 -3.77 -0.70
C MET A 590 4.65 -2.93 -1.84
N GLN A 591 5.83 -2.33 -1.66
CA GLN A 591 6.51 -1.59 -2.72
C GLN A 591 7.05 -2.49 -3.85
N MET A 592 7.31 -3.77 -3.56
CA MET A 592 7.75 -4.77 -4.55
C MET A 592 6.60 -5.27 -5.44
N GLY A 593 5.35 -5.12 -5.00
CA GLY A 593 4.14 -5.50 -5.75
C GLY A 593 3.88 -4.61 -6.97
N ARG A 594 4.71 -4.72 -8.01
CA ARG A 594 4.60 -3.91 -9.23
C ARG A 594 3.36 -4.22 -10.07
N TRP A 595 2.74 -5.38 -9.84
CA TRP A 595 1.49 -5.80 -10.47
C TRP A 595 0.25 -5.04 -9.98
N PHE A 596 0.37 -4.20 -8.94
CA PHE A 596 -0.66 -3.23 -8.60
C PHE A 596 -0.66 -2.05 -9.59
N GLY A 597 -1.74 -1.27 -9.63
CA GLY A 597 -1.85 -0.10 -10.50
C GLY A 597 -2.97 -0.19 -11.53
N TYR A 598 -2.96 0.78 -12.44
CA TYR A 598 -3.91 0.84 -13.55
C TYR A 598 -3.53 -0.16 -14.64
N ARG A 599 -4.53 -0.86 -15.19
CA ARG A 599 -4.37 -1.88 -16.25
C ARG A 599 -5.46 -1.72 -17.33
N PRO A 600 -5.49 -0.57 -18.01
CA PRO A 600 -6.57 -0.27 -18.95
C PRO A 600 -6.54 -1.29 -20.09
N ARG A 601 -7.67 -1.94 -20.37
CA ARG A 601 -7.83 -2.86 -21.52
C ARG A 601 -7.09 -4.20 -21.43
N TYR A 602 -6.36 -4.50 -20.36
CA TYR A 602 -5.64 -5.78 -20.22
C TYR A 602 -5.61 -6.37 -18.79
N ALA A 603 -6.44 -5.85 -17.88
CA ALA A 603 -6.49 -6.30 -16.49
C ALA A 603 -6.76 -7.81 -16.32
N ASP A 604 -7.65 -8.38 -17.14
CA ASP A 604 -7.99 -9.81 -17.19
C ASP A 604 -6.86 -10.70 -17.73
N LEU A 605 -5.93 -10.14 -18.48
CA LEU A 605 -4.79 -10.85 -19.05
C LEU A 605 -3.62 -10.95 -18.06
N CYS A 606 -3.62 -10.18 -16.97
CA CYS A 606 -2.52 -10.15 -16.02
C CYS A 606 -2.34 -11.49 -15.29
N ARG A 607 -1.10 -11.95 -15.07
CA ARG A 607 -0.80 -13.17 -14.29
C ARG A 607 0.31 -12.94 -13.28
N LEU A 608 0.12 -13.44 -12.06
CA LEU A 608 1.09 -13.36 -10.98
C LEU A 608 1.54 -14.77 -10.56
N TYR A 609 2.75 -15.15 -10.97
CA TYR A 609 3.42 -16.36 -10.55
C TYR A 609 4.20 -16.09 -9.27
N THR A 610 3.75 -16.66 -8.15
CA THR A 610 4.37 -16.43 -6.84
C THR A 610 4.18 -17.65 -5.92
N SER A 611 4.97 -17.73 -4.86
CA SER A 611 4.85 -18.82 -3.88
C SER A 611 3.60 -18.64 -2.98
N PRO A 612 2.98 -19.74 -2.49
CA PRO A 612 1.83 -19.67 -1.59
C PRO A 612 2.10 -18.88 -0.30
N ILE A 613 3.34 -18.88 0.19
CA ILE A 613 3.74 -18.11 1.38
C ILE A 613 3.65 -16.60 1.14
N LEU A 614 4.09 -16.12 -0.02
CA LEU A 614 3.98 -14.72 -0.41
C LEU A 614 2.51 -14.31 -0.58
N VAL A 615 1.66 -15.18 -1.13
CA VAL A 615 0.21 -14.93 -1.23
C VAL A 615 -0.40 -14.70 0.16
N ARG A 616 -0.06 -15.56 1.15
CA ARG A 616 -0.52 -15.39 2.53
C ARG A 616 -0.06 -14.06 3.12
N TRP A 617 1.20 -13.70 2.91
CA TRP A 617 1.73 -12.42 3.40
C TRP A 617 1.01 -11.24 2.76
N TYR A 618 0.94 -11.15 1.43
CA TYR A 618 0.24 -10.05 0.77
C TYR A 618 -1.23 -9.94 1.21
N ARG A 619 -1.94 -11.07 1.37
CA ARG A 619 -3.33 -11.05 1.89
C ARG A 619 -3.40 -10.52 3.32
N HIS A 620 -2.46 -10.90 4.18
CA HIS A 620 -2.39 -10.39 5.55
C HIS A 620 -2.15 -8.88 5.58
N ILE A 621 -1.20 -8.38 4.79
CA ILE A 621 -0.94 -6.93 4.68
C ILE A 621 -2.16 -6.19 4.10
N ALA A 622 -2.80 -6.75 3.07
CA ALA A 622 -4.00 -6.18 2.47
C ALA A 622 -5.12 -6.02 3.52
N THR A 623 -5.30 -7.05 4.36
CA THR A 623 -6.29 -7.04 5.44
C THR A 623 -5.97 -5.94 6.47
N ALA A 624 -4.74 -5.92 6.99
CA ALA A 624 -4.32 -4.92 7.97
C ALA A 624 -4.39 -3.48 7.43
N THR A 625 -4.08 -3.28 6.14
CA THR A 625 -4.16 -1.97 5.48
C THR A 625 -5.61 -1.54 5.29
N ALA A 626 -6.50 -2.46 4.92
CA ALA A 626 -7.93 -2.19 4.79
C ALA A 626 -8.56 -1.84 6.15
N GLU A 627 -8.24 -2.59 7.21
CA GLU A 627 -8.69 -2.30 8.58
C GLU A 627 -8.19 -0.93 9.06
N LEU A 628 -6.92 -0.59 8.80
CA LEU A 628 -6.38 0.73 9.15
C LEU A 628 -7.12 1.87 8.44
N ARG A 629 -7.48 1.67 7.17
CA ARG A 629 -8.28 2.65 6.41
C ARG A 629 -9.70 2.77 6.93
N GLU A 630 -10.29 1.67 7.39
CA GLU A 630 -11.61 1.73 8.03
C GLU A 630 -11.54 2.51 9.34
N GLU A 631 -10.55 2.26 10.20
CA GLU A 631 -10.33 3.06 11.41
C GLU A 631 -10.12 4.55 11.08
N PHE A 632 -9.47 4.84 9.95
CA PHE A 632 -9.29 6.20 9.47
C PHE A 632 -10.62 6.88 9.12
N ASP A 633 -11.45 6.21 8.31
CA ASP A 633 -12.76 6.73 7.93
C ASP A 633 -13.68 6.89 9.15
N LEU A 634 -13.56 6.00 10.14
CA LEU A 634 -14.25 6.12 11.43
C LEU A 634 -13.81 7.35 12.23
N THR A 635 -12.50 7.59 12.33
CA THR A 635 -12.02 8.78 13.04
C THR A 635 -12.44 10.06 12.33
N PHE A 636 -12.40 10.08 11.00
CA PHE A 636 -12.93 11.18 10.20
C PHE A 636 -14.40 11.45 10.52
N ASP A 637 -15.24 10.41 10.50
CA ASP A 637 -16.68 10.53 10.76
C ASP A 637 -17.02 11.01 12.17
N ASN A 638 -16.15 10.71 13.15
CA ASN A 638 -16.31 11.12 14.54
C ASN A 638 -15.67 12.50 14.83
N GLY A 639 -15.02 13.13 13.85
CA GLY A 639 -14.36 14.43 14.00
C GLY A 639 -13.20 14.42 15.00
N GLU A 640 -12.52 13.27 15.16
CA GLU A 640 -11.38 13.17 16.08
C GLU A 640 -10.08 13.65 15.40
N THR A 641 -9.06 13.93 16.20
CA THR A 641 -7.78 14.50 15.74
C THR A 641 -6.78 13.42 15.29
N PRO A 642 -5.71 13.78 14.54
CA PRO A 642 -4.65 12.82 14.18
C PRO A 642 -3.98 12.17 15.38
N LEU A 643 -3.92 12.88 16.51
CA LEU A 643 -3.42 12.35 17.77
C LEU A 643 -4.28 11.18 18.27
N GLN A 644 -5.60 11.37 18.32
CA GLN A 644 -6.55 10.34 18.75
C GLN A 644 -6.51 9.13 17.80
N PHE A 645 -6.46 9.36 16.48
CA PHE A 645 -6.22 8.30 15.50
C PHE A 645 -4.94 7.53 15.80
N GLY A 646 -3.83 8.23 16.05
CA GLY A 646 -2.55 7.61 16.39
C GLY A 646 -2.59 6.76 17.65
N HIS A 647 -3.35 7.14 18.69
CA HIS A 647 -3.56 6.30 19.87
C HIS A 647 -4.31 5.00 19.52
N ARG A 648 -5.39 5.08 18.74
CA ARG A 648 -6.20 3.90 18.34
C ARG A 648 -5.41 2.90 17.51
N VAL A 649 -4.66 3.39 16.54
CA VAL A 649 -3.87 2.53 15.65
C VAL A 649 -2.76 1.81 16.44
N ARG A 650 -2.19 2.47 17.45
CA ARG A 650 -1.17 1.87 18.34
C ARG A 650 -1.72 0.77 19.22
N THR A 651 -3.01 0.78 19.53
CA THR A 651 -3.69 -0.32 20.25
C THR A 651 -4.11 -1.46 19.33
N HIS A 652 -3.91 -1.36 18.01
CA HIS A 652 -4.25 -2.43 17.05
C HIS A 652 -3.09 -3.42 16.88
N PRO A 653 -3.28 -4.74 17.13
CA PRO A 653 -2.24 -5.76 17.05
C PRO A 653 -1.53 -5.78 15.69
N ASP A 654 -2.28 -5.69 14.58
CA ASP A 654 -1.70 -5.74 13.23
C ASP A 654 -0.88 -4.50 12.88
N GLY A 655 -1.30 -3.30 13.28
CA GLY A 655 -0.51 -2.10 13.03
C GLY A 655 0.83 -2.15 13.77
N MET A 656 0.80 -2.76 14.96
CA MET A 656 1.97 -2.90 15.79
C MET A 656 2.96 -3.92 15.23
N LEU A 657 2.48 -5.07 14.73
CA LEU A 657 3.32 -6.04 14.05
C LEU A 657 4.11 -5.45 12.89
N ILE A 658 3.44 -4.65 12.07
CA ILE A 658 4.00 -4.07 10.86
C ILE A 658 5.13 -3.12 11.24
N THR A 659 4.90 -2.35 12.30
CA THR A 659 5.88 -1.43 12.87
C THR A 659 7.03 -2.18 13.55
N ALA A 660 6.73 -3.25 14.31
CA ALA A 660 7.72 -4.08 14.97
C ALA A 660 8.65 -4.76 13.94
N ALA A 661 8.10 -5.36 12.87
CA ALA A 661 8.88 -5.94 11.77
C ALA A 661 9.86 -4.94 11.13
N ASN A 662 9.48 -3.66 11.06
CA ASN A 662 10.33 -2.58 10.53
C ASN A 662 11.34 -2.02 11.57
N LYS A 663 11.06 -2.17 12.88
CA LYS A 663 11.92 -1.73 14.00
C LYS A 663 12.90 -2.81 14.49
N MET A 664 12.74 -4.06 14.06
CA MET A 664 13.45 -5.23 14.59
C MET A 664 14.98 -5.17 14.42
N ARG A 665 15.66 -4.65 15.44
CA ARG A 665 17.01 -5.08 15.86
C ARG A 665 16.86 -6.03 17.04
N ALA A 666 17.79 -6.97 17.19
CA ALA A 666 17.73 -8.00 18.23
C ALA A 666 17.54 -7.37 19.64
N GLY A 667 16.48 -7.78 20.34
CA GLY A 667 16.22 -7.43 21.75
C GLY A 667 15.17 -6.34 22.03
N THR A 668 14.49 -5.79 21.02
CA THR A 668 13.46 -4.75 21.27
C THR A 668 12.15 -5.35 21.80
N GLN A 669 11.73 -4.95 23.02
CA GLN A 669 10.40 -5.23 23.56
C GLN A 669 9.33 -4.46 22.78
N VAL A 670 8.21 -5.11 22.48
CA VAL A 670 7.11 -4.53 21.70
C VAL A 670 5.92 -4.42 22.66
N ARG A 671 5.41 -3.23 22.98
CA ARG A 671 4.20 -3.03 23.82
C ARG A 671 2.86 -2.96 23.05
N ALA A 672 2.00 -3.98 23.10
CA ALA A 672 0.71 -3.97 22.40
C ALA A 672 -0.49 -3.72 23.32
N GLY A 673 -1.52 -3.05 22.79
CA GLY A 673 -2.86 -3.01 23.39
C GLY A 673 -3.77 -4.05 22.75
N PHE A 674 -4.85 -4.41 23.43
CA PHE A 674 -5.91 -5.27 22.87
C PHE A 674 -7.28 -4.55 22.80
N SER A 675 -7.35 -3.28 23.19
CA SER A 675 -8.56 -2.46 23.17
C SER A 675 -9.21 -2.40 21.78
N GLY A 676 -10.51 -2.67 21.69
CA GLY A 676 -11.26 -2.64 20.43
C GLY A 676 -10.90 -3.73 19.41
N THR A 677 -10.21 -4.79 19.82
CA THR A 677 -9.68 -5.82 18.90
C THR A 677 -10.33 -7.19 19.13
N ILE A 678 -10.14 -8.09 18.17
CA ILE A 678 -10.45 -9.51 18.34
C ILE A 678 -9.18 -10.35 18.19
N SER A 679 -8.94 -11.20 19.19
CA SER A 679 -7.82 -12.15 19.23
C SER A 679 -8.36 -13.55 19.05
N GLU A 680 -8.04 -14.23 17.94
CA GLU A 680 -8.55 -15.58 17.64
C GLU A 680 -7.44 -16.61 17.38
N THR A 681 -7.69 -17.86 17.77
CA THR A 681 -6.76 -18.98 17.58
C THR A 681 -6.88 -19.53 16.17
N VAL A 682 -5.82 -19.44 15.35
CA VAL A 682 -5.80 -19.90 13.94
C VAL A 682 -4.81 -21.03 13.67
N ALA A 683 -3.91 -21.31 14.60
CA ALA A 683 -2.93 -22.39 14.56
C ALA A 683 -3.01 -23.23 15.84
N PHE A 684 -2.91 -24.55 15.67
CA PHE A 684 -3.11 -25.55 16.73
C PHE A 684 -1.98 -26.58 16.71
N ASP A 685 -1.24 -26.67 17.81
CA ASP A 685 -0.20 -27.67 18.00
C ASP A 685 -0.82 -28.91 18.67
N PHE A 686 -0.64 -30.09 18.09
CA PHE A 686 -1.26 -31.30 18.64
C PHE A 686 -0.69 -31.68 20.01
N ALA A 687 0.57 -31.36 20.28
CA ALA A 687 1.19 -31.57 21.59
C ALA A 687 0.44 -30.87 22.74
N SER A 688 -0.20 -29.73 22.46
CA SER A 688 -0.93 -28.93 23.44
C SER A 688 -2.43 -29.23 23.49
N ALA A 689 -2.94 -30.05 22.57
CA ALA A 689 -4.37 -30.31 22.39
C ALA A 689 -5.06 -30.85 23.66
N ARG A 690 -4.46 -31.86 24.29
CA ARG A 690 -5.00 -32.48 25.52
C ARG A 690 -5.04 -31.50 26.68
N LYS A 691 -3.94 -30.79 26.92
CA LYS A 691 -3.83 -29.79 27.98
C LYS A 691 -4.85 -28.67 27.81
N ASN A 692 -5.04 -28.18 26.59
CA ASN A 692 -6.04 -27.15 26.30
C ASN A 692 -7.46 -27.69 26.48
N PHE A 693 -7.73 -28.92 26.04
CA PHE A 693 -9.01 -29.59 26.28
C PHE A 693 -9.35 -29.66 27.76
N ASP A 694 -8.42 -30.17 28.58
CA ASP A 694 -8.61 -30.31 30.02
C ASP A 694 -8.83 -28.94 30.69
N ALA A 695 -8.06 -27.92 30.29
CA ALA A 695 -8.20 -26.56 30.81
C ALA A 695 -9.58 -25.95 30.50
N PHE A 696 -10.09 -26.10 29.28
CA PHE A 696 -11.44 -25.65 28.94
C PHE A 696 -12.53 -26.47 29.63
N ALA A 697 -12.37 -27.79 29.72
CA ALA A 697 -13.34 -28.67 30.37
C ALA A 697 -13.49 -28.33 31.87
N GLU A 698 -12.38 -28.12 32.57
CA GLU A 698 -12.39 -27.70 33.97
C GLU A 698 -12.98 -26.30 34.16
N PHE A 699 -12.61 -25.35 33.29
CA PHE A 699 -13.17 -24.00 33.33
C PHE A 699 -14.69 -24.03 33.16
N LEU A 700 -15.19 -24.76 32.16
CA LEU A 700 -16.63 -24.90 31.90
C LEU A 700 -17.37 -25.63 33.03
N ALA A 701 -16.72 -26.60 33.70
CA ALA A 701 -17.28 -27.28 34.87
C ALA A 701 -17.39 -26.36 36.09
N GLY A 702 -16.54 -25.33 36.18
CA GLY A 702 -16.58 -24.31 37.23
C GLY A 702 -17.62 -23.20 36.99
N LEU A 703 -18.26 -23.15 35.82
CA LEU A 703 -19.32 -22.18 35.52
C LEU A 703 -20.69 -22.68 36.03
N PRO A 704 -21.66 -21.78 36.27
CA PRO A 704 -23.01 -22.17 36.65
C PRO A 704 -23.62 -23.19 35.66
N LEU A 705 -24.05 -24.34 36.17
CA LEU A 705 -24.63 -25.41 35.37
C LEU A 705 -25.89 -24.92 34.66
N ARG A 706 -25.91 -25.07 33.33
CA ARG A 706 -27.09 -24.78 32.49
C ARG A 706 -27.58 -26.06 31.83
N PRO A 707 -28.85 -26.46 32.02
CA PRO A 707 -29.40 -27.63 31.35
C PRO A 707 -29.60 -27.35 29.85
N GLY A 708 -29.03 -28.19 28.98
CA GLY A 708 -29.20 -28.08 27.53
C GLY A 708 -28.10 -28.79 26.74
N LYS A 709 -28.36 -29.07 25.45
CA LYS A 709 -27.37 -29.59 24.49
C LYS A 709 -26.99 -28.48 23.49
N GLY A 710 -25.75 -28.49 23.02
CA GLY A 710 -25.26 -27.54 22.01
C GLY A 710 -24.76 -26.22 22.57
N ARG A 711 -24.93 -25.11 21.83
CA ARG A 711 -24.38 -23.79 22.16
C ARG A 711 -24.79 -23.34 23.57
N GLN A 712 -23.83 -22.90 24.37
CA GLN A 712 -24.06 -22.36 25.71
C GLN A 712 -23.55 -20.92 25.81
N ARG A 713 -24.19 -20.12 26.67
CA ARG A 713 -23.79 -18.74 26.99
C ARG A 713 -23.87 -18.53 28.50
N TRP A 714 -22.88 -17.86 29.06
CA TRP A 714 -22.86 -17.34 30.42
C TRP A 714 -22.54 -15.86 30.38
N ASP A 715 -23.24 -15.09 31.20
CA ASP A 715 -22.98 -13.67 31.38
C ASP A 715 -22.42 -13.46 32.80
N GLU A 716 -21.78 -12.31 33.03
CA GLU A 716 -21.27 -11.91 34.35
C GLU A 716 -20.18 -12.83 34.92
N ILE A 717 -19.36 -13.43 34.06
CA ILE A 717 -18.19 -14.21 34.49
C ILE A 717 -17.08 -13.27 34.94
N GLY A 718 -16.45 -13.55 36.08
CA GLY A 718 -15.41 -12.69 36.64
C GLY A 718 -14.12 -12.70 35.79
N GLY A 719 -13.56 -11.51 35.52
CA GLY A 719 -12.32 -11.38 34.73
C GLY A 719 -11.13 -12.17 35.29
N THR A 720 -11.06 -12.36 36.62
CA THR A 720 -10.04 -13.22 37.26
C THR A 720 -10.15 -14.69 36.85
N GLN A 721 -11.36 -15.21 36.61
CA GLN A 721 -11.56 -16.57 36.13
C GLN A 721 -11.04 -16.73 34.69
N ILE A 722 -11.18 -15.69 33.86
CA ILE A 722 -10.66 -15.65 32.49
C ILE A 722 -9.13 -15.62 32.50
N VAL A 723 -8.51 -14.82 33.38
CA VAL A 723 -7.06 -14.80 33.57
C VAL A 723 -6.54 -16.19 33.94
N SER A 724 -7.18 -16.87 34.90
CA SER A 724 -6.80 -18.23 35.31
C SER A 724 -6.91 -19.25 34.17
N LEU A 725 -7.95 -19.16 33.33
CA LEU A 725 -8.05 -19.99 32.13
C LEU A 725 -6.89 -19.72 31.17
N LEU A 726 -6.67 -18.46 30.81
CA LEU A 726 -5.64 -18.07 29.84
C LEU A 726 -4.23 -18.47 30.29
N GLN A 727 -3.90 -18.34 31.59
CA GLN A 727 -2.61 -18.77 32.13
C GLN A 727 -2.35 -20.29 32.00
N ARG A 728 -3.41 -21.10 31.91
CA ARG A 728 -3.32 -22.56 31.77
C ARG A 728 -3.25 -23.03 30.31
N LEU A 729 -3.75 -22.21 29.38
CA LEU A 729 -3.75 -22.52 27.96
C LEU A 729 -2.35 -22.43 27.36
N GLU A 730 -2.08 -23.32 26.42
CA GLU A 730 -0.85 -23.34 25.65
C GLU A 730 -1.19 -23.14 24.17
N THR A 731 -0.95 -21.93 23.69
CA THR A 731 -1.29 -21.51 22.33
C THR A 731 -0.11 -21.74 21.39
N SER A 732 -0.41 -22.19 20.17
CA SER A 732 0.62 -22.39 19.15
C SER A 732 1.45 -21.12 18.95
N ARG A 733 2.74 -21.31 18.65
CA ARG A 733 3.67 -20.21 18.37
C ARG A 733 3.23 -19.35 17.18
N GLU A 734 2.46 -19.90 16.24
CA GLU A 734 1.91 -19.15 15.10
C GLU A 734 0.59 -18.43 15.41
N SER A 735 -0.10 -18.81 16.49
CA SER A 735 -1.31 -18.12 16.99
C SER A 735 -0.94 -16.92 17.88
N TRP A 736 0.02 -16.10 17.44
CA TRP A 736 0.59 -15.02 18.25
C TRP A 736 -0.45 -13.94 18.64
N LYS A 737 -1.50 -13.72 17.82
CA LYS A 737 -2.65 -12.83 18.15
C LYS A 737 -3.46 -13.31 19.34
N ALA A 738 -3.49 -14.63 19.51
CA ALA A 738 -4.18 -15.31 20.59
C ALA A 738 -3.17 -15.87 21.61
N ASN A 739 -2.01 -15.23 21.78
CA ASN A 739 -1.04 -15.66 22.78
C ASN A 739 -1.68 -15.59 24.18
N SER A 740 -1.93 -16.75 24.76
CA SER A 740 -2.71 -16.87 26.00
C SER A 740 -2.06 -16.12 27.17
N LYS A 741 -0.73 -16.07 27.24
CA LYS A 741 0.00 -15.36 28.31
C LYS A 741 -0.13 -13.85 28.18
N ALA A 742 0.10 -13.29 26.99
CA ALA A 742 -0.05 -11.86 26.74
C ALA A 742 -1.49 -11.38 26.98
N LEU A 743 -2.47 -12.19 26.59
CA LEU A 743 -3.87 -11.94 26.88
C LEU A 743 -4.17 -11.98 28.39
N ALA A 744 -3.59 -12.93 29.13
CA ALA A 744 -3.74 -13.01 30.57
C ALA A 744 -3.18 -11.78 31.29
N ASP A 745 -1.99 -11.32 30.88
CA ASP A 745 -1.35 -10.12 31.45
C ASP A 745 -2.21 -8.87 31.18
N TYR A 746 -2.80 -8.78 29.97
CA TYR A 746 -3.74 -7.70 29.63
C TYR A 746 -5.01 -7.70 30.45
N VAL A 747 -5.70 -8.83 30.51
CA VAL A 747 -6.92 -8.92 31.31
C VAL A 747 -6.62 -8.67 32.78
N SER A 748 -5.50 -9.18 33.31
CA SER A 748 -5.09 -8.96 34.69
C SER A 748 -4.85 -7.47 34.99
N ASN A 749 -4.14 -6.77 34.11
CA ASN A 749 -3.92 -5.33 34.23
C ASN A 749 -5.24 -4.55 34.17
N ARG A 750 -6.15 -4.86 33.23
CA ARG A 750 -7.45 -4.17 33.13
C ARG A 750 -8.31 -4.40 34.37
N VAL A 751 -8.37 -5.62 34.88
CA VAL A 751 -9.11 -5.97 36.10
C VAL A 751 -8.57 -5.18 37.30
N ALA A 752 -7.25 -5.04 37.44
CA ALA A 752 -6.64 -4.24 38.50
C ALA A 752 -7.01 -2.75 38.42
N ASN A 753 -7.32 -2.25 37.22
CA ASN A 753 -7.74 -0.87 36.96
C ASN A 753 -9.27 -0.71 36.82
N GLY A 754 -10.05 -1.67 37.31
CA GLY A 754 -11.52 -1.58 37.33
C GLY A 754 -12.22 -1.83 35.98
N ARG A 755 -11.51 -2.31 34.97
CA ARG A 755 -12.02 -2.64 33.62
C ARG A 755 -12.03 -4.16 33.39
N LEU A 756 -12.76 -4.66 32.37
CA LEU A 756 -12.89 -6.10 32.07
C LEU A 756 -13.22 -7.00 33.30
N ARG A 757 -14.02 -6.48 34.24
CA ARG A 757 -14.42 -7.19 35.45
C ARG A 757 -15.45 -8.27 35.15
N GLU A 758 -16.28 -8.04 34.15
CA GLU A 758 -17.34 -8.95 33.70
C GLU A 758 -17.04 -9.51 32.32
N TRP A 759 -17.46 -10.74 32.07
CA TRP A 759 -17.28 -11.41 30.80
C TRP A 759 -18.53 -12.17 30.39
N THR A 760 -18.86 -12.08 29.10
CA THR A 760 -19.75 -13.03 28.47
C THR A 760 -18.89 -14.16 27.90
N VAL A 761 -19.21 -15.40 28.26
CA VAL A 761 -18.56 -16.61 27.75
C VAL A 761 -19.55 -17.36 26.88
N VAL A 762 -19.14 -17.75 25.67
CA VAL A 762 -19.97 -18.53 24.76
C VAL A 762 -19.20 -19.78 24.35
N LEU A 763 -19.80 -20.94 24.59
CA LEU A 763 -19.35 -22.20 24.02
C LEU A 763 -20.10 -22.45 22.71
N ALA A 764 -19.39 -22.43 21.58
CA ALA A 764 -19.94 -22.84 20.31
C ALA A 764 -20.26 -24.34 20.34
N GLY A 765 -21.46 -24.72 19.90
CA GLY A 765 -21.90 -26.13 19.96
C GLY A 765 -22.95 -26.53 18.93
N GLN A 766 -23.00 -25.80 17.81
CA GLN A 766 -23.89 -26.05 16.66
C GLN A 766 -23.06 -26.22 15.38
N GLY A 767 -21.90 -26.85 15.46
CA GLY A 767 -21.06 -27.04 14.28
C GLY A 767 -21.69 -27.98 13.25
N ALA A 768 -21.30 -27.85 11.97
CA ALA A 768 -21.85 -28.64 10.87
C ALA A 768 -21.21 -30.03 10.70
N SER A 769 -20.22 -30.40 11.53
CA SER A 769 -19.45 -31.64 11.36
C SER A 769 -20.26 -32.93 11.56
N GLY A 770 -21.41 -32.86 12.24
CA GLY A 770 -22.17 -34.02 12.67
C GLY A 770 -21.50 -34.84 13.80
N ILE A 771 -20.31 -34.43 14.27
CA ILE A 771 -19.56 -35.09 15.34
C ILE A 771 -19.86 -34.40 16.66
N SER A 772 -20.39 -35.13 17.64
CA SER A 772 -20.66 -34.60 18.99
C SER A 772 -19.65 -35.13 20.00
N ARG A 773 -19.19 -34.25 20.90
CA ARG A 773 -18.28 -34.57 22.00
C ARG A 773 -18.70 -33.85 23.27
N SER A 774 -18.42 -34.48 24.41
CA SER A 774 -18.61 -33.87 25.73
C SER A 774 -17.38 -33.05 26.11
N ILE A 775 -17.60 -31.82 26.55
CA ILE A 775 -16.55 -30.89 27.02
C ILE A 775 -16.98 -30.41 28.40
N GLY A 776 -16.32 -30.92 29.43
CA GLY A 776 -16.83 -30.80 30.80
C GLY A 776 -18.24 -31.44 30.88
N PRO A 777 -19.25 -30.72 31.43
CA PRO A 777 -20.61 -31.25 31.56
C PRO A 777 -21.48 -31.07 30.30
N TYR A 778 -20.95 -30.56 29.18
CA TYR A 778 -21.75 -30.16 28.01
C TYR A 778 -21.48 -31.01 26.78
N ASP A 779 -22.54 -31.53 26.16
CA ASP A 779 -22.48 -32.20 24.85
C ASP A 779 -22.66 -31.17 23.72
N VAL A 780 -21.65 -31.06 22.86
CA VAL A 780 -21.61 -30.08 21.77
C VAL A 780 -21.23 -30.71 20.44
N THR A 781 -21.84 -30.23 19.36
CA THR A 781 -21.45 -30.60 18.00
C THR A 781 -20.25 -29.76 17.55
N LEU A 782 -19.18 -30.44 17.15
CA LEU A 782 -17.90 -29.85 16.81
C LEU A 782 -18.00 -28.96 15.56
N THR A 783 -17.29 -27.85 15.59
CA THR A 783 -17.18 -26.89 14.49
C THR A 783 -16.24 -27.42 13.42
N GLU A 784 -16.65 -27.35 12.16
CA GLU A 784 -15.81 -27.72 11.03
C GLU A 784 -15.15 -26.48 10.40
N ARG A 785 -13.86 -26.59 10.14
CA ARG A 785 -13.04 -25.58 9.45
C ARG A 785 -12.07 -26.30 8.53
N ALA A 786 -11.87 -25.80 7.31
CA ALA A 786 -10.92 -26.37 6.37
C ALA A 786 -9.48 -26.21 6.90
N PRO A 787 -8.79 -27.29 7.32
CA PRO A 787 -7.47 -27.19 7.91
C PRO A 787 -6.38 -27.31 6.83
N GLN A 788 -5.26 -26.62 7.05
CA GLN A 788 -3.99 -26.93 6.38
C GLN A 788 -3.10 -27.67 7.38
N ILE A 789 -2.63 -28.86 6.98
CA ILE A 789 -1.79 -29.71 7.82
C ILE A 789 -0.33 -29.39 7.52
N HIS A 790 0.45 -29.17 8.57
CA HIS A 790 1.88 -28.85 8.48
C HIS A 790 2.71 -29.88 9.24
N ASP A 791 4.02 -29.88 8.99
CA ASP A 791 5.02 -30.63 9.77
C ASP A 791 4.69 -32.13 9.92
N GLY A 792 4.28 -32.77 8.83
CA GLY A 792 3.95 -34.21 8.82
C GLY A 792 2.74 -34.57 9.69
N GLY A 793 1.88 -33.60 10.03
CA GLY A 793 0.73 -33.82 10.90
C GLY A 793 0.99 -33.54 12.38
N ALA A 794 2.02 -32.76 12.72
CA ALA A 794 2.24 -32.28 14.09
C ALA A 794 1.42 -31.01 14.44
N ARG A 795 0.88 -30.33 13.42
CA ARG A 795 0.19 -29.06 13.56
C ARG A 795 -0.85 -28.85 12.46
N ILE A 796 -1.88 -28.07 12.77
CA ILE A 796 -2.83 -27.56 11.78
C ILE A 796 -3.01 -26.04 11.88
N THR A 797 -3.32 -25.42 10.75
CA THR A 797 -3.73 -24.01 10.68
C THR A 797 -5.08 -23.89 9.96
N ILE A 798 -5.91 -22.95 10.38
CA ILE A 798 -7.20 -22.63 9.76
C ILE A 798 -7.20 -21.16 9.30
N GLY A 799 -8.05 -20.83 8.33
CA GLY A 799 -8.14 -19.45 7.83
C GLY A 799 -8.74 -18.48 8.87
N ARG A 800 -9.81 -18.89 9.56
CA ARG A 800 -10.50 -18.10 10.58
C ARG A 800 -11.26 -19.00 11.56
N LEU A 801 -11.31 -18.60 12.82
CA LEU A 801 -12.07 -19.32 13.85
C LEU A 801 -13.48 -18.74 13.98
N VAL A 802 -13.59 -17.41 14.12
CA VAL A 802 -14.83 -16.71 14.50
C VAL A 802 -15.80 -16.54 13.33
N SER A 803 -17.06 -16.87 13.58
CA SER A 803 -18.17 -16.51 12.68
C SER A 803 -18.72 -15.14 13.09
N PRO A 804 -19.05 -14.21 12.16
CA PRO A 804 -19.49 -12.84 12.51
C PRO A 804 -20.70 -12.77 13.45
N ALA A 805 -21.65 -13.69 13.27
CA ALA A 805 -22.83 -13.80 14.12
C ALA A 805 -22.49 -14.15 15.58
N ASP A 806 -21.33 -14.76 15.83
CA ASP A 806 -20.90 -15.09 17.19
C ASP A 806 -20.32 -13.87 17.92
N GLU A 807 -19.71 -12.94 17.19
CA GLU A 807 -19.14 -11.72 17.78
C GLU A 807 -20.23 -10.77 18.26
N VAL A 808 -21.49 -10.88 17.86
CA VAL A 808 -22.58 -10.04 18.42
C VAL A 808 -23.31 -10.69 19.59
N SER A 809 -22.85 -11.87 20.04
CA SER A 809 -23.60 -12.72 20.97
C SER A 809 -23.91 -12.09 22.31
N ASP A 810 -23.13 -11.12 22.76
CA ASP A 810 -23.26 -10.47 24.06
C ASP A 810 -24.02 -9.14 24.00
N LEU A 811 -24.30 -8.62 22.80
CA LEU A 811 -25.03 -7.36 22.62
C LEU A 811 -26.54 -7.55 22.75
N ASP A 812 -27.22 -6.55 23.32
CA ASP A 812 -28.67 -6.46 23.25
C ASP A 812 -29.15 -5.97 21.86
N LYS A 813 -30.46 -6.00 21.64
CA LYS A 813 -31.05 -5.59 20.35
C LYS A 813 -30.75 -4.13 20.01
N THR A 814 -30.78 -3.24 20.98
CA THR A 814 -30.54 -1.80 20.79
C THR A 814 -29.08 -1.57 20.38
N GLN A 815 -28.14 -2.21 21.07
CA GLN A 815 -26.72 -2.17 20.77
C GLN A 815 -26.43 -2.76 19.38
N HIS A 816 -27.03 -3.91 19.07
CA HIS A 816 -26.89 -4.54 17.75
C HIS A 816 -27.42 -3.63 16.63
N ASP A 817 -28.62 -3.07 16.80
CA ASP A 817 -29.25 -2.18 15.82
C ASP A 817 -28.45 -0.87 15.67
N LEU A 818 -27.86 -0.36 16.74
CA LEU A 818 -26.97 0.81 16.69
C LEU A 818 -25.66 0.49 15.96
N ALA A 819 -25.02 -0.65 16.24
CA ALA A 819 -23.83 -1.10 15.51
C ALA A 819 -24.12 -1.27 14.01
N MET A 820 -25.28 -1.83 13.68
CA MET A 820 -25.73 -1.99 12.29
C MET A 820 -26.02 -0.63 11.63
N THR A 821 -26.69 0.28 12.33
CA THR A 821 -26.98 1.63 11.84
C THR A 821 -25.70 2.40 11.56
N GLN A 822 -24.71 2.32 12.46
CA GLN A 822 -23.40 2.94 12.25
C GLN A 822 -22.64 2.29 11.08
N THR A 823 -22.73 0.97 10.94
CA THR A 823 -22.18 0.23 9.79
C THR A 823 -22.78 0.71 8.47
N LEU A 824 -24.10 0.85 8.43
CA LEU A 824 -24.83 1.32 7.26
C LEU A 824 -24.54 2.79 6.97
N ALA A 825 -24.52 3.67 7.99
CA ALA A 825 -24.21 5.08 7.81
C ALA A 825 -22.80 5.29 7.25
N ALA A 826 -21.80 4.55 7.76
CA ALA A 826 -20.44 4.58 7.22
C ALA A 826 -20.34 4.00 5.80
N TRP A 827 -21.20 3.04 5.44
CA TRP A 827 -21.29 2.51 4.08
C TRP A 827 -22.00 3.50 3.13
N GLU A 828 -23.09 4.15 3.56
CA GLU A 828 -23.90 5.10 2.77
C GLU A 828 -23.16 6.43 2.53
N LYS A 829 -22.30 6.86 3.46
CA LYS A 829 -21.42 8.03 3.29
C LYS A 829 -20.34 7.81 2.23
N LYS A 830 -20.07 6.57 1.82
CA LYS A 830 -19.14 6.31 0.72
C LYS A 830 -19.78 6.84 -0.56
N PRO A 831 -19.11 7.76 -1.30
CA PRO A 831 -19.69 8.42 -2.46
C PRO A 831 -20.22 7.43 -3.51
N GLU A 832 -19.67 6.21 -3.53
CA GLU A 832 -20.25 5.04 -4.20
C GLU A 832 -19.86 3.76 -3.44
N PRO A 833 -20.78 3.11 -2.72
CA PRO A 833 -20.48 1.84 -2.08
C PRO A 833 -20.34 0.73 -3.14
N LYS A 834 -19.09 0.38 -3.49
CA LYS A 834 -18.75 -0.73 -4.42
C LYS A 834 -18.94 -2.13 -3.83
N GLN A 835 -19.48 -2.22 -2.62
CA GLN A 835 -19.72 -3.46 -1.88
C GLN A 835 -21.22 -3.61 -1.69
N ASP A 836 -21.70 -4.85 -1.64
CA ASP A 836 -23.10 -5.10 -1.32
C ASP A 836 -23.43 -4.42 0.02
N ARG A 837 -24.68 -3.97 0.17
CA ARG A 837 -25.14 -3.38 1.42
C ARG A 837 -24.82 -4.35 2.57
N PRO A 838 -24.05 -3.93 3.60
CA PRO A 838 -23.65 -4.81 4.67
C PRO A 838 -24.86 -5.49 5.28
N LYS A 839 -24.80 -6.81 5.42
CA LYS A 839 -25.87 -7.63 6.02
C LYS A 839 -25.64 -7.88 7.51
N THR A 840 -24.45 -7.55 8.01
CA THR A 840 -24.03 -7.70 9.40
C THR A 840 -23.27 -6.45 9.84
N ALA A 841 -23.36 -6.10 11.12
CA ALA A 841 -22.57 -5.01 11.68
C ALA A 841 -21.07 -5.31 11.57
N SER A 842 -20.25 -4.27 11.35
CA SER A 842 -18.79 -4.44 11.29
C SER A 842 -18.18 -4.60 12.68
N GLY A 843 -17.08 -5.36 12.78
CA GLY A 843 -16.39 -5.64 14.05
C GLY A 843 -16.06 -4.40 14.89
N PRO A 844 -15.47 -3.34 14.33
CA PRO A 844 -15.21 -2.10 15.06
C PRO A 844 -16.46 -1.48 15.69
N PHE A 845 -17.59 -1.46 14.97
CA PHE A 845 -18.84 -0.93 15.52
C PHE A 845 -19.42 -1.82 16.62
N ILE A 846 -19.37 -3.15 16.44
CA ILE A 846 -19.81 -4.11 17.46
C ILE A 846 -19.05 -3.89 18.77
N ARG A 847 -17.71 -3.77 18.70
CA ARG A 847 -16.85 -3.62 19.89
C ARG A 847 -17.03 -2.29 20.62
N ARG A 848 -17.44 -1.23 19.91
CA ARG A 848 -17.77 0.07 20.51
C ARG A 848 -19.08 0.07 21.29
N GLN A 849 -20.01 -0.84 20.98
CA GLN A 849 -21.26 -0.95 21.74
C GLN A 849 -21.09 -1.67 23.08
N ARG A 850 -19.93 -2.32 23.30
CA ARG A 850 -19.63 -2.97 24.56
C ARG A 850 -19.14 -1.98 25.60
N SER A 851 -19.57 -2.20 26.83
CA SER A 851 -18.99 -1.53 27.99
C SER A 851 -17.50 -1.88 28.10
N PRO A 852 -16.61 -0.91 28.41
CA PRO A 852 -15.20 -1.17 28.74
C PRO A 852 -15.00 -2.18 29.88
N ASP A 853 -16.03 -2.39 30.70
CA ASP A 853 -16.01 -3.31 31.83
C ASP A 853 -16.34 -4.76 31.42
N ARG A 854 -16.77 -4.99 30.17
CA ARG A 854 -17.26 -6.28 29.69
C ARG A 854 -16.46 -6.83 28.49
N GLY A 855 -15.85 -8.00 28.67
CA GLY A 855 -15.21 -8.76 27.57
C GLY A 855 -16.10 -9.88 27.02
N LEU A 856 -15.80 -10.35 25.81
CA LEU A 856 -16.44 -11.54 25.22
C LEU A 856 -15.39 -12.63 24.98
N LEU A 857 -15.60 -13.83 25.54
CA LEU A 857 -14.82 -15.04 25.26
C LEU A 857 -15.69 -16.04 24.48
N LEU A 858 -15.25 -16.38 23.27
CA LEU A 858 -15.84 -17.42 22.42
C LEU A 858 -14.95 -18.68 22.47
N ILE A 859 -15.54 -19.83 22.75
CA ILE A 859 -14.86 -21.13 22.82
C ILE A 859 -15.37 -22.00 21.68
N TYR A 860 -14.46 -22.47 20.84
CA TYR A 860 -14.75 -23.26 19.65
C TYR A 860 -14.10 -24.65 19.73
N PRO A 861 -14.90 -25.69 19.95
CA PRO A 861 -14.42 -27.06 19.80
C PRO A 861 -14.45 -27.45 18.31
N LEU A 862 -13.31 -27.85 17.78
CA LEU A 862 -13.11 -28.13 16.36
C LEU A 862 -13.04 -29.63 16.10
N ALA A 863 -13.65 -30.06 14.99
CA ALA A 863 -13.48 -31.39 14.45
C ALA A 863 -12.09 -31.50 13.83
N ALA A 864 -11.30 -32.47 14.30
CA ALA A 864 -10.00 -32.81 13.73
C ALA A 864 -9.90 -34.33 13.55
N ASN A 865 -9.40 -34.77 12.41
CA ASN A 865 -9.12 -36.19 12.14
C ASN A 865 -7.83 -36.63 12.87
N LEU A 866 -7.87 -36.57 14.20
CA LEU A 866 -6.78 -36.92 15.10
C LEU A 866 -6.78 -38.42 15.45
N PRO A 867 -5.60 -39.04 15.72
CA PRO A 867 -5.51 -40.44 16.12
C PRO A 867 -6.32 -40.78 17.38
N ASP A 868 -6.40 -39.85 18.34
CA ASP A 868 -7.08 -40.04 19.63
C ASP A 868 -8.52 -39.50 19.67
N ALA A 869 -9.02 -39.00 18.53
CA ALA A 869 -10.38 -38.49 18.34
C ALA A 869 -10.82 -37.37 19.33
N LEU A 870 -9.86 -36.70 19.98
CA LEU A 870 -10.04 -35.53 20.86
C LEU A 870 -10.30 -34.27 20.01
N PRO A 871 -11.25 -33.39 20.37
CA PRO A 871 -11.44 -32.14 19.65
C PRO A 871 -10.31 -31.15 19.93
N LEU A 872 -9.96 -30.37 18.92
CA LEU A 872 -9.06 -29.23 19.12
C LEU A 872 -9.84 -28.05 19.70
N MET A 873 -9.32 -27.44 20.75
CA MET A 873 -9.97 -26.31 21.40
C MET A 873 -9.37 -24.99 20.92
N GLY A 874 -10.17 -24.21 20.20
CA GLY A 874 -9.86 -22.83 19.85
C GLY A 874 -10.65 -21.85 20.71
N PHE A 875 -10.12 -20.65 20.87
CA PHE A 875 -10.87 -19.55 21.44
C PHE A 875 -10.68 -18.26 20.65
N ALA A 876 -11.63 -17.35 20.84
CA ALA A 876 -11.49 -15.96 20.44
C ALA A 876 -11.94 -15.03 21.56
N ILE A 877 -11.19 -13.96 21.77
CA ILE A 877 -11.55 -12.89 22.70
C ILE A 877 -11.83 -11.64 21.91
N SER A 878 -13.02 -11.07 22.09
CA SER A 878 -13.38 -9.77 21.57
C SER A 878 -13.39 -8.76 22.71
N PHE A 879 -12.49 -7.77 22.61
CA PHE A 879 -12.35 -6.73 23.63
C PHE A 879 -13.24 -5.52 23.31
N PRO A 880 -13.82 -4.87 24.34
CA PRO A 880 -14.48 -3.59 24.18
C PRO A 880 -13.47 -2.51 23.81
N PHE A 881 -13.97 -1.40 23.25
CA PHE A 881 -13.15 -0.20 23.08
C PHE A 881 -12.97 0.51 24.43
N ASP A 882 -11.73 0.90 24.73
CA ASP A 882 -11.33 1.61 25.94
C ASP A 882 -10.16 2.57 25.61
N GLU A 883 -10.38 3.86 25.86
CA GLU A 883 -9.44 4.95 25.58
C GLU A 883 -8.26 4.99 26.56
N GLU A 884 -8.41 4.43 27.75
CA GLU A 884 -7.41 4.41 28.83
C GLU A 884 -6.67 3.06 28.87
N ALA A 885 -6.72 2.27 27.79
CA ALA A 885 -6.05 0.99 27.72
C ALA A 885 -4.52 1.16 27.68
N PRO A 886 -3.76 0.64 28.67
CA PRO A 886 -2.31 0.66 28.60
C PRO A 886 -1.81 -0.30 27.51
N LEU A 887 -0.65 0.01 26.97
CA LEU A 887 0.11 -0.92 26.14
C LEU A 887 0.89 -1.88 27.07
N ILE A 888 0.91 -3.17 26.75
CA ILE A 888 1.56 -4.20 27.57
C ILE A 888 2.72 -4.81 26.81
N ASP A 889 3.83 -5.04 27.52
CA ASP A 889 5.01 -5.70 26.99
C ASP A 889 4.65 -7.07 26.41
N TYR A 890 4.65 -7.15 25.08
CA TYR A 890 4.60 -8.40 24.35
C TYR A 890 5.97 -9.05 24.47
N ALA A 891 6.00 -10.24 25.05
CA ALA A 891 7.24 -10.95 25.34
C ALA A 891 8.15 -11.07 24.10
N GLU A 892 9.47 -10.92 24.31
CA GLU A 892 10.56 -11.05 23.34
C GLU A 892 10.44 -12.30 22.44
N ASN A 893 9.80 -13.36 22.95
CA ASN A 893 9.50 -14.58 22.20
C ASN A 893 8.50 -14.39 21.06
N SER A 894 7.53 -13.49 21.15
CA SER A 894 6.56 -13.23 20.08
C SER A 894 7.19 -12.55 18.86
N VAL A 895 8.23 -11.75 19.12
CA VAL A 895 9.06 -11.11 18.09
C VAL A 895 9.94 -12.13 17.38
N LYS A 896 10.56 -13.07 18.11
CA LYS A 896 11.25 -14.25 17.55
C LYS A 896 10.30 -15.24 16.85
N GLN A 897 9.04 -15.32 17.26
CA GLN A 897 8.01 -16.15 16.62
C GLN A 897 7.59 -15.58 15.25
N LEU A 898 7.54 -14.25 15.10
CA LEU A 898 7.43 -13.60 13.79
C LEU A 898 8.63 -13.95 12.91
N GLU A 899 9.86 -14.03 13.46
CA GLU A 899 11.03 -14.50 12.69
C GLU A 899 10.77 -15.88 12.08
N SER A 900 10.10 -16.79 12.79
CA SER A 900 9.76 -18.13 12.28
C SER A 900 8.60 -18.18 11.27
N ILE A 901 7.69 -17.19 11.28
CA ILE A 901 6.68 -17.03 10.21
C ILE A 901 7.33 -16.53 8.91
N PHE A 902 8.47 -15.85 9.03
CA PHE A 902 9.31 -15.33 7.95
C PHE A 902 10.58 -16.18 7.67
N GLU A 903 10.64 -17.41 8.21
CA GLU A 903 11.63 -18.46 7.92
C GLU A 903 10.94 -19.66 7.28
#